data_AF-A0A955DH71-F1
#
_entry.id   AF-A0A955DH71-F1
#
_cell.length_a   1.000
_cell.length_b   1.000
_cell.length_c   1.000
_cell.angle_alpha   90.00
_cell.angle_beta   90.00
_cell.angle_gamma   90.00
#
_symmetry.space_group_name_H-M   'P 1'
#
loop_
_entity.id
_entity.type
_entity.pdbx_description
1 polymer ?
#
loop_
_entity_poly.entity_id
_entity_poly.type
_entity_poly.pdbx_seq_one_letter_code
_entity_poly.pdbx_strand_id
1 'polypeptide(L)'
;MNGKRIKQVRGSRKRRPRSQKGVVGILAMMFLVMFASLATTLAIVTQGNLRSAVAHQRVVKSISAVDTGLEIAQARLAEAASRFIVAKGDITPLYASQLWDGSYLSDPPVTVIAPLYMRDEPALPTSIAQALAYHHASDDEDNIVAEDGSNAPAGIVLPDESPVDWVVTAPIGLERDQTGNIVTAAQITYLPPDEYGAVRVVVTGYTWDFARQRWVTRTAQQSFDMTKNLEQAVLAPSRLMIGRNVQINGPLGIRYNSQSLDTIDGAPLTMKSDFYGLSAELDAKLDDFYEMVVAYDVDGDNRLRELHSLENFPLTSLNANDYDGNGTSDQAFQDVTRDGVVDDFDIFVKHFDTNGDNKLVLSSDLIDGTPAEALTPEFTLDDALGMLIDSGKRDRNGNGQWNGQFESGSWDYSTFKDNNGDGFTDNSDVDADDVVLGYRDGVLDYRDRYAKVRGPITFIANRDDWETMDNGWGNPVGDYQQYVQGGIVPGRGEQPISFDASDSELPPIDADSFADATQTLIDVAESESLSFEQQVAAAMGGGYTPPTIIEGTPYGAPSAADLYERPVYSDITFKNVKIPMGTNALFQNCTFIGVTFVESYADNTHPSWPFYGQQNRDPDTGALEWTYPQSEDSEIALDKSWAEPDWEGYDSLPDPLMVNIDLDGDGTTPDQCINTKLLSNNLRFNDCLIVGSIVSTRTTVFHNKRNKIQFTGSTRFAEQHPDYPDDPDYNPDSEDMDAISRSSLMLPNYSVDIGTNNSDPDQDVHLHGAIVSGIIDIRGNAIIDGVLLSDFTPTYGVAPLNLYDQAVGNPADFNITLGYFGPEDGDEEGIDLSGLEMVDGQYVLGVDTARDPDTGAMITVAQASALGYDSPDEYPDAWFDGIADTDAEFFDGDWAVRNVTFNGFGRIVLNFDPSMPLPDGLATPIRIAPRSWGYVEGRLSYDE
;
A
#
# COMPACT_ATOMS: atom_id res chain seq x y z
N MET A 1 10.35 -54.47 93.04
CA MET A 1 10.18 -55.89 93.41
C MET A 1 11.38 -56.68 92.92
N ASN A 2 11.96 -57.53 93.80
CA ASN A 2 12.78 -58.75 93.61
C ASN A 2 13.58 -58.95 92.29
N GLY A 3 14.86 -59.37 92.26
CA GLY A 3 15.74 -59.90 93.30
C GLY A 3 17.05 -60.48 92.74
N LYS A 4 18.02 -60.60 93.65
CA LYS A 4 19.32 -61.33 93.71
C LYS A 4 19.66 -62.46 92.70
N ARG A 5 20.96 -62.55 92.37
CA ARG A 5 21.95 -63.65 92.64
C ARG A 5 23.27 -63.32 91.90
N ILE A 6 24.47 -63.13 92.45
CA ILE A 6 25.38 -63.85 93.38
C ILE A 6 25.99 -65.17 92.82
N LYS A 7 27.34 -65.13 92.70
CA LYS A 7 28.39 -66.19 92.64
C LYS A 7 28.47 -66.99 91.32
N GLN A 8 29.65 -67.32 90.79
CA GLN A 8 30.76 -67.99 91.49
C GLN A 8 32.11 -67.90 90.71
N VAL A 9 33.21 -67.94 91.47
CA VAL A 9 34.61 -67.93 91.03
C VAL A 9 35.05 -69.30 90.53
N ARG A 10 35.80 -69.36 89.40
CA ARG A 10 36.82 -70.38 89.11
C ARG A 10 37.86 -69.83 88.12
N GLY A 11 39.13 -70.09 88.41
CA GLY A 11 40.29 -69.48 87.73
C GLY A 11 40.57 -70.00 86.32
N SER A 12 41.36 -69.23 85.57
CA SER A 12 41.92 -69.65 84.27
C SER A 12 43.23 -68.93 83.98
N ARG A 13 44.17 -69.69 83.41
CA ARG A 13 45.56 -69.34 83.07
C ARG A 13 45.67 -68.05 82.24
N LYS A 14 46.63 -67.20 82.62
CA LYS A 14 47.12 -66.07 81.79
C LYS A 14 47.70 -66.59 80.47
N ARG A 15 47.04 -66.30 79.34
CA ARG A 15 47.61 -66.33 77.99
C ARG A 15 47.98 -64.90 77.58
N ARG A 16 49.22 -64.70 77.11
CA ARG A 16 49.70 -63.46 76.50
C ARG A 16 48.97 -63.17 75.18
N PRO A 17 48.62 -61.90 74.87
CA PRO A 17 48.05 -61.54 73.58
C PRO A 17 49.15 -61.47 72.50
N ARG A 18 48.85 -62.01 71.32
CA ARG A 18 49.62 -61.84 70.07
C ARG A 18 49.31 -60.45 69.49
N SER A 19 50.33 -59.66 69.18
CA SER A 19 50.17 -58.35 68.53
C SER A 19 50.00 -58.50 67.00
N GLN A 20 48.81 -58.22 66.50
CA GLN A 20 48.52 -58.02 65.06
C GLN A 20 48.65 -56.51 64.70
N LYS A 21 49.82 -55.89 64.89
CA LYS A 21 50.03 -54.46 64.58
C LYS A 21 50.69 -54.20 63.20
N GLY A 22 51.17 -55.23 62.50
CA GLY A 22 51.83 -55.06 61.19
C GLY A 22 50.87 -55.00 59.99
N VAL A 23 49.77 -55.76 60.01
CA VAL A 23 48.83 -55.87 58.87
C VAL A 23 47.96 -54.62 58.74
N VAL A 24 47.54 -54.01 59.86
CA VAL A 24 46.75 -52.77 59.86
C VAL A 24 47.56 -51.58 59.37
N GLY A 25 48.86 -51.51 59.68
CA GLY A 25 49.75 -50.45 59.18
C GLY A 25 49.95 -50.51 57.66
N ILE A 26 50.08 -51.73 57.09
CA ILE A 26 50.21 -51.92 55.63
C ILE A 26 48.90 -51.59 54.92
N LEU A 27 47.75 -52.07 55.43
CA LEU A 27 46.43 -51.73 54.87
C LEU A 27 46.14 -50.22 54.95
N ALA A 28 46.48 -49.57 56.07
CA ALA A 28 46.34 -48.12 56.20
C ALA A 28 47.23 -47.36 55.21
N MET A 29 48.48 -47.79 55.01
CA MET A 29 49.39 -47.17 54.05
C MET A 29 48.92 -47.37 52.60
N MET A 30 48.41 -48.55 52.25
CA MET A 30 47.82 -48.82 50.94
C MET A 30 46.56 -47.97 50.70
N PHE A 31 45.68 -47.85 51.69
CA PHE A 31 44.50 -46.97 51.60
C PHE A 31 44.88 -45.50 51.44
N LEU A 32 45.90 -45.03 52.18
CA LEU A 32 46.36 -43.64 52.10
C LEU A 32 46.94 -43.33 50.70
N VAL A 33 47.69 -44.25 50.12
CA VAL A 33 48.19 -44.14 48.73
C VAL A 33 47.05 -44.13 47.72
N MET A 34 46.05 -45.02 47.86
CA MET A 34 44.90 -45.03 46.95
C MET A 34 44.07 -43.74 47.05
N PHE A 35 43.75 -43.27 48.27
CA PHE A 35 43.03 -42.03 48.46
C PHE A 35 43.81 -40.80 47.98
N ALA A 36 45.12 -40.75 48.22
CA ALA A 36 45.97 -39.68 47.69
C ALA A 36 45.96 -39.68 46.16
N SER A 37 46.08 -40.85 45.52
CA SER A 37 46.02 -40.96 44.06
C SER A 37 44.67 -40.51 43.50
N LEU A 38 43.56 -40.96 44.09
CA LEU A 38 42.21 -40.56 43.68
C LEU A 38 41.97 -39.06 43.86
N ALA A 39 42.41 -38.49 44.99
CA ALA A 39 42.30 -37.05 45.24
C ALA A 39 43.13 -36.24 44.23
N THR A 40 44.33 -36.70 43.88
CA THR A 40 45.15 -36.06 42.83
C THR A 40 44.47 -36.17 41.46
N THR A 41 43.91 -37.32 41.10
CA THR A 41 43.19 -37.49 39.84
C THR A 41 41.95 -36.59 39.77
N LEU A 42 41.14 -36.54 40.83
CA LEU A 42 39.97 -35.65 40.91
C LEU A 42 40.36 -34.17 40.84
N ALA A 43 41.47 -33.77 41.47
CA ALA A 43 41.99 -32.40 41.37
C ALA A 43 42.41 -32.06 39.94
N ILE A 44 43.07 -32.97 39.23
CA ILE A 44 43.46 -32.79 37.82
C ILE A 44 42.23 -32.71 36.91
N VAL A 45 41.23 -33.59 37.11
CA VAL A 45 39.97 -33.56 36.35
C VAL A 45 39.20 -32.27 36.62
N THR A 46 39.14 -31.82 37.87
CA THR A 46 38.48 -30.54 38.24
C THR A 46 39.19 -29.35 37.61
N GLN A 47 40.53 -29.31 37.62
CA GLN A 47 41.30 -28.29 36.91
C GLN A 47 41.08 -28.34 35.40
N GLY A 48 40.96 -29.54 34.81
CA GLY A 48 40.57 -29.72 33.41
C GLY A 48 39.20 -29.13 33.11
N ASN A 49 38.19 -29.47 33.90
CA ASN A 49 36.82 -28.97 33.76
C ASN A 49 36.75 -27.45 33.93
N LEU A 50 37.46 -26.88 34.92
CA LEU A 50 37.52 -25.43 35.12
C LEU A 50 38.18 -24.72 33.93
N ARG A 51 39.27 -25.27 33.38
CA ARG A 51 39.91 -24.71 32.18
C ARG A 51 39.00 -24.77 30.96
N SER A 52 38.28 -25.87 30.77
CA SER A 52 37.32 -26.01 29.67
C SER A 52 36.12 -25.07 29.84
N ALA A 53 35.58 -24.92 31.07
CA ALA A 53 34.48 -24.01 31.35
C ALA A 53 34.87 -22.55 31.11
N VAL A 54 36.06 -22.13 31.57
CA VAL A 54 36.57 -20.77 31.32
C VAL A 54 36.82 -20.55 29.83
N ALA A 55 37.41 -21.52 29.11
CA ALA A 55 37.61 -21.40 27.67
C ALA A 55 36.27 -21.29 26.92
N HIS A 56 35.27 -22.08 27.31
CA HIS A 56 33.92 -22.01 26.75
C HIS A 56 33.27 -20.66 27.03
N GLN A 57 33.38 -20.13 28.25
CA GLN A 57 32.86 -18.81 28.60
C GLN A 57 33.48 -17.70 27.75
N ARG A 58 34.80 -17.76 27.48
CA ARG A 58 35.48 -16.78 26.61
C ARG A 58 35.00 -16.87 25.16
N VAL A 59 34.82 -18.09 24.66
CA VAL A 59 34.27 -18.33 23.31
C VAL A 59 32.85 -17.80 23.19
N VAL A 60 31.98 -18.07 24.16
CA VAL A 60 30.60 -17.57 24.15
C VAL A 60 30.59 -16.04 24.21
N LYS A 61 31.41 -15.42 25.07
CA LYS A 61 31.53 -13.96 25.13
C LYS A 61 32.01 -13.34 23.82
N SER A 62 32.98 -13.97 23.14
CA SER A 62 33.44 -13.49 21.84
C SER A 62 32.37 -13.64 20.75
N ILE A 63 31.49 -14.66 20.83
CA ILE A 63 30.35 -14.81 19.92
C ILE A 63 29.30 -13.72 20.21
N SER A 64 28.93 -13.53 21.48
CA SER A 64 27.99 -12.45 21.84
C SER A 64 28.52 -11.07 21.43
N ALA A 65 29.84 -10.87 21.49
CA ALA A 65 30.46 -9.64 20.99
C ALA A 65 30.31 -9.49 19.46
N VAL A 66 30.36 -10.59 18.71
CA VAL A 66 30.07 -10.59 17.26
C VAL A 66 28.61 -10.23 17.01
N ASP A 67 27.66 -10.85 17.73
CA ASP A 67 26.23 -10.60 17.53
C ASP A 67 25.88 -9.13 17.82
N THR A 68 26.35 -8.60 18.95
CA THR A 68 26.19 -7.17 19.28
C THR A 68 26.90 -6.27 18.26
N GLY A 69 28.09 -6.66 17.79
CA GLY A 69 28.80 -5.90 16.77
C GLY A 69 28.09 -5.89 15.41
N LEU A 70 27.41 -6.98 15.03
CA LEU A 70 26.59 -7.05 13.81
C LEU A 70 25.35 -6.15 13.91
N GLU A 71 24.68 -6.13 15.06
CA GLU A 71 23.53 -5.27 15.30
C GLU A 71 23.93 -3.77 15.28
N ILE A 72 25.07 -3.42 15.90
CA ILE A 72 25.66 -2.08 15.79
C ILE A 72 25.99 -1.76 14.33
N ALA A 73 26.59 -2.70 13.61
CA ALA A 73 26.99 -2.47 12.22
C ALA A 73 25.78 -2.23 11.30
N GLN A 74 24.71 -3.01 11.46
CA GLN A 74 23.47 -2.84 10.72
C GLN A 74 22.85 -1.46 11.00
N ALA A 75 22.69 -1.09 12.28
CA ALA A 75 22.09 0.19 12.65
C ALA A 75 22.88 1.38 12.08
N ARG A 76 24.21 1.34 12.16
CA ARG A 76 25.08 2.40 11.64
C ARG A 76 25.11 2.47 10.13
N LEU A 77 25.10 1.32 9.45
CA LEU A 77 25.02 1.26 7.99
C LEU A 77 23.67 1.79 7.51
N ALA A 78 22.57 1.44 8.18
CA ALA A 78 21.24 1.96 7.87
C ALA A 78 21.18 3.49 8.05
N GLU A 79 21.68 4.03 9.17
CA GLU A 79 21.75 5.48 9.40
C GLU A 79 22.64 6.19 8.37
N ALA A 80 23.80 5.61 8.04
CA ALA A 80 24.71 6.21 7.06
C ALA A 80 24.11 6.21 5.65
N ALA A 81 23.46 5.12 5.24
CA ALA A 81 22.82 5.00 3.93
C ALA A 81 21.57 5.89 3.81
N SER A 82 20.74 5.98 4.85
CA SER A 82 19.52 6.79 4.84
C SER A 82 19.75 8.29 4.71
N ARG A 83 21.01 8.75 4.83
CA ARG A 83 21.39 10.14 4.57
C ARG A 83 21.44 10.48 3.08
N PHE A 84 21.52 9.48 2.22
CA PHE A 84 21.56 9.63 0.77
C PHE A 84 20.14 9.46 0.24
N ILE A 85 19.56 10.56 -0.23
CA ILE A 85 18.25 10.62 -0.85
C ILE A 85 18.46 10.55 -2.36
N VAL A 86 17.85 9.56 -3.01
CA VAL A 86 18.05 9.26 -4.42
C VAL A 86 16.71 9.16 -5.15
N ALA A 87 16.65 9.70 -6.37
CA ALA A 87 15.47 9.61 -7.24
C ALA A 87 15.41 8.28 -8.00
N LYS A 88 16.55 7.63 -8.25
CA LYS A 88 16.62 6.36 -8.98
C LYS A 88 15.86 5.24 -8.26
N GLY A 89 14.86 4.66 -8.90
CA GLY A 89 13.95 3.63 -8.38
C GLY A 89 14.63 2.30 -8.07
N ASP A 90 15.62 1.89 -8.87
CA ASP A 90 16.38 0.66 -8.64
C ASP A 90 17.88 0.91 -8.35
N ILE A 91 18.38 0.27 -7.28
CA ILE A 91 19.76 0.35 -6.83
C ILE A 91 20.58 -0.79 -7.46
N THR A 92 20.88 -0.63 -8.74
CA THR A 92 21.74 -1.58 -9.49
C THR A 92 23.11 -1.75 -8.82
N PRO A 93 23.82 -2.90 -8.99
CA PRO A 93 25.15 -3.13 -8.42
C PRO A 93 26.19 -2.06 -8.76
N LEU A 94 26.11 -1.49 -9.97
CA LEU A 94 26.96 -0.39 -10.39
C LEU A 94 26.64 0.88 -9.58
N TYR A 95 25.36 1.21 -9.45
CA TYR A 95 24.94 2.42 -8.72
C TYR A 95 25.22 2.31 -7.22
N ALA A 96 24.97 1.13 -6.61
CA ALA A 96 25.41 0.79 -5.27
C ALA A 96 26.90 1.07 -5.05
N SER A 97 27.76 0.63 -5.98
CA SER A 97 29.21 0.88 -5.89
C SER A 97 29.54 2.37 -5.99
N GLN A 98 28.84 3.11 -6.86
CA GLN A 98 29.00 4.55 -7.02
C GLN A 98 28.58 5.33 -5.76
N LEU A 99 27.50 4.91 -5.09
CA LEU A 99 27.04 5.49 -3.81
C LEU A 99 28.04 5.20 -2.68
N TRP A 100 28.68 4.03 -2.70
CA TRP A 100 29.70 3.65 -1.73
C TRP A 100 30.97 4.50 -1.84
N ASP A 101 31.48 4.73 -3.05
CA ASP A 101 32.74 5.45 -3.30
C ASP A 101 32.57 6.96 -3.58
N GLY A 102 31.35 7.42 -3.83
CA GLY A 102 31.03 8.82 -4.14
C GLY A 102 31.27 9.21 -5.59
N SER A 103 31.38 8.24 -6.51
CA SER A 103 31.58 8.47 -7.95
C SER A 103 30.28 8.59 -8.75
N TYR A 104 29.12 8.62 -8.08
CA TYR A 104 27.83 8.79 -8.72
C TYR A 104 27.76 10.10 -9.53
N LEU A 105 27.02 10.05 -10.64
CA LEU A 105 26.76 11.24 -11.45
C LEU A 105 25.83 12.19 -10.70
N SER A 106 25.90 13.48 -11.02
CA SER A 106 25.02 14.49 -10.44
C SER A 106 23.58 14.45 -10.95
N ASP A 107 23.29 13.54 -11.89
CA ASP A 107 22.02 13.43 -12.59
C ASP A 107 21.62 11.94 -12.68
N PRO A 108 20.51 11.52 -12.05
CA PRO A 108 19.64 12.31 -11.18
C PRO A 108 20.36 12.74 -9.88
N PRO A 109 19.98 13.88 -9.26
CA PRO A 109 20.68 14.42 -8.11
C PRO A 109 20.57 13.51 -6.89
N VAL A 110 21.71 13.27 -6.22
CA VAL A 110 21.76 12.63 -4.89
C VAL A 110 21.86 13.72 -3.84
N THR A 111 20.85 13.83 -2.99
CA THR A 111 20.84 14.80 -1.88
C THR A 111 21.37 14.12 -0.62
N VAL A 112 22.35 14.74 0.04
CA VAL A 112 22.93 14.22 1.28
C VAL A 112 22.51 15.10 2.46
N ILE A 113 21.84 14.50 3.44
CA ILE A 113 21.40 15.20 4.65
C ILE A 113 22.39 15.05 5.82
N ALA A 114 22.28 15.97 6.77
CA ALA A 114 23.00 15.92 8.05
C ALA A 114 22.59 14.66 8.85
N PRO A 115 23.43 14.19 9.80
CA PRO A 115 23.06 13.05 10.64
C PRO A 115 21.79 13.32 11.46
N LEU A 116 20.96 12.28 11.67
CA LEU A 116 19.68 12.33 12.41
C LEU A 116 19.84 12.83 13.85
N TYR A 117 21.00 12.56 14.45
CA TYR A 117 21.42 13.10 15.74
C TYR A 117 22.43 14.22 15.50
N MET A 118 22.37 15.31 16.28
CA MET A 118 23.29 16.47 16.20
C MET A 118 24.74 16.11 16.57
N ARG A 119 25.32 15.18 15.82
CA ARG A 119 26.68 14.70 15.91
C ARG A 119 27.57 15.67 15.15
N ASP A 120 28.66 16.10 15.79
CA ASP A 120 29.64 16.98 15.16
C ASP A 120 30.45 16.19 14.13
N GLU A 121 30.08 16.31 12.86
CA GLU A 121 30.84 15.80 11.72
C GLU A 121 31.65 16.94 11.05
N PRO A 122 32.82 16.65 10.46
CA PRO A 122 33.69 17.69 9.89
C PRO A 122 33.08 18.36 8.64
N ALA A 123 32.22 17.67 7.91
CA ALA A 123 31.48 18.14 6.73
C ALA A 123 30.36 17.14 6.38
N LEU A 124 29.48 17.50 5.45
CA LEU A 124 28.59 16.53 4.80
C LEU A 124 29.44 15.49 4.03
N PRO A 125 29.16 14.19 4.16
CA PRO A 125 29.88 13.13 3.46
C PRO A 125 29.52 13.12 1.97
N THR A 126 30.47 12.71 1.13
CA THR A 126 30.28 12.54 -0.32
C THR A 126 30.00 11.08 -0.71
N SER A 127 30.07 10.13 0.23
CA SER A 127 29.79 8.72 -0.01
C SER A 127 29.34 7.98 1.26
N ILE A 128 28.67 6.83 1.11
CA ILE A 128 28.21 6.02 2.26
C ILE A 128 29.40 5.55 3.10
N ALA A 129 30.52 5.18 2.45
CA ALA A 129 31.74 4.79 3.15
C ALA A 129 32.29 5.94 4.01
N GLN A 130 32.25 7.18 3.52
CA GLN A 130 32.68 8.35 4.27
C GLN A 130 31.71 8.69 5.41
N ALA A 131 30.40 8.57 5.18
CA ALA A 131 29.38 8.74 6.22
C ALA A 131 29.60 7.76 7.39
N LEU A 132 29.87 6.48 7.08
CA LEU A 132 30.25 5.48 8.07
C LEU A 132 31.55 5.84 8.79
N ALA A 133 32.58 6.28 8.06
CA ALA A 133 33.85 6.67 8.66
C ALA A 133 33.66 7.83 9.65
N TYR A 134 32.86 8.85 9.32
CA TYR A 134 32.51 9.94 10.25
C TYR A 134 31.71 9.44 11.45
N HIS A 135 30.75 8.54 11.21
CA HIS A 135 29.95 7.95 12.27
C HIS A 135 30.83 7.20 13.29
N HIS A 136 31.75 6.34 12.85
CA HIS A 136 32.67 5.63 13.76
C HIS A 136 33.75 6.53 14.35
N ALA A 137 34.19 7.58 13.65
CA ALA A 137 35.14 8.55 14.19
C ALA A 137 34.56 9.42 15.32
N SER A 138 33.23 9.48 15.43
CA SER A 138 32.53 10.19 16.52
C SER A 138 32.41 9.37 17.81
N ASP A 139 32.83 8.10 17.80
CA ASP A 139 32.81 7.29 19.01
C ASP A 139 33.75 7.86 20.06
N ASP A 140 33.31 7.83 21.31
CA ASP A 140 34.12 8.28 22.43
C ASP A 140 35.44 7.49 22.48
N GLU A 141 36.57 8.21 22.49
CA GLU A 141 37.92 7.65 22.56
C GLU A 141 38.07 6.69 23.77
N ASP A 142 37.33 6.93 24.86
CA ASP A 142 37.34 6.06 26.02
C ASP A 142 36.72 4.68 25.71
N ASN A 143 35.75 4.60 24.78
CA ASN A 143 34.98 3.40 24.43
C ASN A 143 35.56 2.57 23.28
N ILE A 144 36.60 3.03 22.60
CA ILE A 144 37.34 2.24 21.60
C ILE A 144 38.64 1.70 22.18
N VAL A 145 39.09 0.50 21.78
CA VAL A 145 40.36 -0.06 22.25
C VAL A 145 41.51 0.75 21.66
N ALA A 146 42.28 1.41 22.53
CA ALA A 146 43.44 2.19 22.13
C ALA A 146 44.52 1.31 21.50
N GLU A 147 45.16 1.80 20.45
CA GLU A 147 46.21 1.08 19.70
C GLU A 147 47.39 0.69 20.61
N ASP A 148 47.72 1.54 21.59
CA ASP A 148 48.76 1.29 22.59
C ASP A 148 48.31 0.40 23.75
N GLY A 149 47.02 0.02 23.78
CA GLY A 149 46.40 -0.75 24.85
C GLY A 149 46.21 0.02 26.15
N SER A 150 46.26 1.36 26.15
CA SER A 150 46.18 2.17 27.38
C SER A 150 44.86 2.01 28.16
N ASN A 151 43.77 1.64 27.49
CA ASN A 151 42.44 1.40 28.09
C ASN A 151 41.96 -0.06 27.97
N ALA A 152 42.86 -1.00 27.67
CA ALA A 152 42.60 -2.44 27.56
C ALA A 152 43.77 -3.26 28.15
N PRO A 153 43.63 -4.57 28.38
CA PRO A 153 44.74 -5.39 28.89
C PRO A 153 45.94 -5.47 27.94
N ALA A 154 45.72 -5.34 26.63
CA ALA A 154 46.71 -5.22 25.58
C ALA A 154 46.07 -4.60 24.33
N GLY A 155 46.85 -3.91 23.50
CA GLY A 155 46.40 -3.44 22.19
C GLY A 155 45.98 -4.61 21.28
N ILE A 156 45.11 -4.33 20.32
CA ILE A 156 44.73 -5.28 19.27
C ILE A 156 45.47 -4.87 18.00
N VAL A 157 46.25 -5.79 17.42
CA VAL A 157 46.97 -5.53 16.17
C VAL A 157 45.96 -5.56 15.04
N LEU A 158 45.73 -4.40 14.43
CA LEU A 158 44.91 -4.28 13.24
C LEU A 158 45.74 -4.67 12.00
N PRO A 159 45.12 -5.20 10.94
CA PRO A 159 45.83 -5.50 9.70
C PRO A 159 46.45 -4.22 9.09
N ASP A 160 47.74 -4.28 8.75
CA ASP A 160 48.58 -3.14 8.30
C ASP A 160 48.11 -2.46 7.00
N GLU A 161 47.30 -3.14 6.17
CA GLU A 161 46.75 -2.59 4.92
C GLU A 161 45.28 -2.97 4.77
N SER A 162 44.39 -2.02 5.05
CA SER A 162 43.00 -2.12 4.57
C SER A 162 43.00 -1.73 3.09
N PRO A 163 42.33 -2.49 2.20
CA PRO A 163 42.15 -2.08 0.80
C PRO A 163 41.54 -0.68 0.71
N VAL A 164 41.81 0.04 -0.40
CA VAL A 164 41.57 1.49 -0.54
C VAL A 164 40.11 1.93 -0.37
N ASP A 165 39.14 1.00 -0.34
CA ASP A 165 37.71 1.29 -0.35
C ASP A 165 36.93 0.61 0.79
N TRP A 166 37.64 0.08 1.80
CA TRP A 166 37.04 -0.58 2.97
C TRP A 166 36.94 0.37 4.15
N VAL A 167 35.85 0.27 4.93
CA VAL A 167 35.71 0.99 6.19
C VAL A 167 36.03 0.02 7.33
N VAL A 168 37.21 0.16 7.93
CA VAL A 168 37.64 -0.65 9.08
C VAL A 168 37.63 0.20 10.33
N THR A 169 36.90 -0.23 11.36
CA THR A 169 36.77 0.51 12.61
C THR A 169 37.86 0.13 13.61
N ALA A 170 38.09 0.99 14.61
CA ALA A 170 38.75 0.54 15.83
C ALA A 170 37.84 -0.46 16.58
N PRO A 171 38.39 -1.36 17.43
CA PRO A 171 37.56 -2.28 18.21
C PRO A 171 36.75 -1.52 19.27
N ILE A 172 35.43 -1.64 19.23
CA ILE A 172 34.48 -0.98 20.13
C ILE A 172 34.32 -1.81 21.41
N GLY A 173 34.51 -1.21 22.58
CA GLY A 173 34.42 -1.88 23.87
C GLY A 173 32.97 -2.18 24.29
N LEU A 174 32.71 -3.44 24.64
CA LEU A 174 31.38 -3.93 25.08
C LEU A 174 31.33 -4.28 26.58
N GLU A 175 32.46 -4.67 27.16
CA GLU A 175 32.56 -5.01 28.58
C GLU A 175 33.87 -4.48 29.16
N ARG A 176 33.81 -3.96 30.40
CA ARG A 176 34.96 -3.54 31.17
C ARG A 176 35.17 -4.39 32.42
N ASP A 177 36.42 -4.52 32.85
CA ASP A 177 36.73 -5.09 34.17
C ASP A 177 36.59 -4.07 35.31
N GLN A 178 36.86 -4.52 36.53
CA GLN A 178 36.79 -3.68 37.74
C GLN A 178 37.82 -2.55 37.76
N THR A 179 38.83 -2.60 36.90
CA THR A 179 39.85 -1.54 36.74
C THR A 179 39.51 -0.55 35.63
N GLY A 180 38.40 -0.77 34.91
CA GLY A 180 37.95 0.08 33.80
C GLY A 180 38.49 -0.33 32.43
N ASN A 181 39.30 -1.39 32.35
CA ASN A 181 39.88 -1.85 31.09
C ASN A 181 38.83 -2.57 30.25
N ILE A 182 38.83 -2.33 28.94
CA ILE A 182 37.98 -3.04 27.99
C ILE A 182 38.46 -4.49 27.86
N VAL A 183 37.61 -5.45 28.17
CA VAL A 183 37.93 -6.90 28.18
C VAL A 183 37.14 -7.72 27.17
N THR A 184 36.09 -7.12 26.60
CA THR A 184 35.33 -7.65 25.48
C THR A 184 35.09 -6.50 24.51
N ALA A 185 35.37 -6.72 23.22
CA ALA A 185 35.24 -5.70 22.19
C ALA A 185 34.76 -6.30 20.86
N ALA A 186 34.24 -5.48 19.97
CA ALA A 186 33.86 -5.87 18.61
C ALA A 186 34.49 -4.90 17.60
N GLN A 187 35.22 -5.44 16.62
CA GLN A 187 35.71 -4.67 15.48
C GLN A 187 34.81 -4.92 14.29
N ILE A 188 34.41 -3.86 13.60
CA ILE A 188 33.54 -3.94 12.44
C ILE A 188 34.35 -3.57 11.18
N THR A 189 34.13 -4.31 10.11
CA THR A 189 34.73 -4.06 8.79
C THR A 189 33.63 -4.09 7.74
N TYR A 190 33.44 -2.99 7.02
CA TYR A 190 32.51 -2.89 5.91
C TYR A 190 33.30 -2.96 4.61
N LEU A 191 32.89 -3.89 3.74
CA LEU A 191 33.45 -4.07 2.41
C LEU A 191 32.60 -3.29 1.40
N PRO A 192 33.18 -2.82 0.28
CA PRO A 192 32.41 -2.24 -0.81
C PRO A 192 31.38 -3.24 -1.35
N PRO A 193 30.32 -2.73 -2.00
CA PRO A 193 29.32 -3.56 -2.67
C PRO A 193 29.95 -4.64 -3.56
N ASP A 194 29.40 -5.86 -3.49
CA ASP A 194 29.85 -6.97 -4.33
C ASP A 194 29.19 -6.95 -5.72
N GLU A 195 29.39 -8.02 -6.51
CA GLU A 195 28.82 -8.14 -7.87
C GLU A 195 27.28 -8.08 -7.91
N TYR A 196 26.62 -8.24 -6.75
CA TYR A 196 25.17 -8.14 -6.57
C TYR A 196 24.76 -6.83 -5.86
N GLY A 197 25.67 -5.87 -5.67
CA GLY A 197 25.38 -4.60 -5.02
C GLY A 197 25.30 -4.67 -3.48
N ALA A 198 25.60 -5.82 -2.87
CA ALA A 198 25.44 -6.00 -1.42
C ALA A 198 26.69 -5.56 -0.66
N VAL A 199 26.50 -4.76 0.40
CA VAL A 199 27.55 -4.38 1.35
C VAL A 199 27.78 -5.55 2.31
N ARG A 200 28.99 -6.10 2.30
CA ARG A 200 29.36 -7.17 3.25
C ARG A 200 29.96 -6.57 4.50
N VAL A 201 29.39 -6.93 5.64
CA VAL A 201 29.91 -6.56 6.95
C VAL A 201 30.57 -7.79 7.57
N VAL A 202 31.79 -7.62 8.04
CA VAL A 202 32.54 -8.61 8.80
C VAL A 202 32.77 -8.06 10.20
N VAL A 203 32.36 -8.81 11.21
CA VAL A 203 32.55 -8.44 12.62
C VAL A 203 33.48 -9.42 13.28
N THR A 204 34.53 -8.91 13.92
CA THR A 204 35.43 -9.71 14.76
C THR A 204 35.22 -9.35 16.23
N GLY A 205 34.72 -10.30 17.01
CA GLY A 205 34.55 -10.19 18.46
C GLY A 205 35.79 -10.67 19.19
N TYR A 206 36.24 -9.88 20.16
CA TYR A 206 37.41 -10.10 20.99
C TYR A 206 37.00 -10.30 22.44
N THR A 207 37.63 -11.25 23.14
CA THR A 207 37.52 -11.37 24.60
C THR A 207 38.86 -11.73 25.21
N TRP A 208 39.26 -11.01 26.26
CA TRP A 208 40.55 -11.23 26.91
C TRP A 208 40.60 -12.53 27.73
N ASP A 209 41.54 -13.42 27.40
CA ASP A 209 41.88 -14.59 28.22
C ASP A 209 43.00 -14.23 29.21
N PHE A 210 42.60 -13.84 30.43
CA PHE A 210 43.53 -13.54 31.53
C PHE A 210 44.51 -14.68 31.86
N ALA A 211 44.15 -15.94 31.60
CA ALA A 211 45.04 -17.07 31.92
C ALA A 211 46.17 -17.22 30.89
N ARG A 212 45.91 -16.86 29.62
CA ARG A 212 46.88 -16.96 28.52
C ARG A 212 47.46 -15.60 28.10
N GLN A 213 46.91 -14.51 28.62
CA GLN A 213 47.30 -13.13 28.31
C GLN A 213 47.23 -12.85 26.80
N ARG A 214 46.10 -13.24 26.18
CA ARG A 214 45.84 -13.03 24.76
C ARG A 214 44.34 -12.83 24.49
N TRP A 215 44.02 -12.23 23.35
CA TRP A 215 42.66 -12.13 22.86
C TRP A 215 42.16 -13.48 22.31
N VAL A 216 40.89 -13.78 22.58
CA VAL A 216 40.13 -14.86 21.93
C VAL A 216 39.23 -14.21 20.90
N THR A 217 39.33 -14.65 19.65
CA THR A 217 38.65 -14.05 18.51
C THR A 217 37.59 -14.96 17.92
N ARG A 218 36.48 -14.36 17.52
CA ARG A 218 35.45 -14.95 16.68
C ARG A 218 35.08 -13.97 15.60
N THR A 219 34.72 -14.47 14.43
CA THR A 219 34.31 -13.64 13.31
C THR A 219 32.99 -14.15 12.80
N ALA A 220 32.09 -13.27 12.39
CA ALA A 220 30.99 -13.60 11.51
C ALA A 220 30.84 -12.50 10.45
N GLN A 221 30.12 -12.82 9.40
CA GLN A 221 29.77 -11.87 8.35
C GLN A 221 28.28 -11.91 8.04
N GLN A 222 27.76 -10.77 7.58
CA GLN A 222 26.41 -10.60 7.07
C GLN A 222 26.48 -9.70 5.83
N SER A 223 25.77 -10.07 4.77
CA SER A 223 25.57 -9.20 3.61
C SER A 223 24.28 -8.40 3.77
N PHE A 224 24.32 -7.15 3.34
CA PHE A 224 23.17 -6.26 3.33
C PHE A 224 22.95 -5.65 1.94
N ASP A 225 21.70 -5.67 1.50
CA ASP A 225 21.28 -5.06 0.25
C ASP A 225 20.94 -3.60 0.46
N MET A 226 21.37 -2.75 -0.48
CA MET A 226 20.92 -1.37 -0.57
C MET A 226 19.68 -1.33 -1.44
N THR A 227 18.58 -0.86 -0.90
CA THR A 227 17.31 -0.77 -1.63
C THR A 227 16.74 0.63 -1.53
N LYS A 228 15.87 0.97 -2.47
CA LYS A 228 15.03 2.16 -2.40
C LYS A 228 13.59 1.70 -2.47
N ASN A 229 12.89 1.87 -1.36
CA ASN A 229 11.49 1.46 -1.24
C ASN A 229 10.68 2.69 -0.82
N LEU A 230 9.44 2.75 -1.27
CA LEU A 230 8.44 3.61 -0.67
C LEU A 230 8.01 2.95 0.63
N GLU A 231 7.70 3.73 1.67
CA GLU A 231 7.24 3.15 2.94
C GLU A 231 5.72 3.05 3.01
N GLN A 232 5.02 3.65 2.06
CA GLN A 232 3.57 3.77 2.02
C GLN A 232 2.99 3.01 0.84
N ALA A 233 1.92 2.29 1.11
CA ALA A 233 1.03 1.67 0.15
C ALA A 233 0.22 2.71 -0.62
N VAL A 234 -0.15 3.80 0.05
CA VAL A 234 -0.82 4.96 -0.54
C VAL A 234 -0.09 6.22 -0.11
N LEU A 235 0.31 7.08 -1.05
CA LEU A 235 0.81 8.42 -0.78
C LEU A 235 -0.09 9.45 -1.46
N ALA A 236 -0.82 10.21 -0.65
CA ALA A 236 -1.89 11.10 -1.10
C ALA A 236 -1.65 12.56 -0.66
N PRO A 237 -1.34 13.48 -1.58
CA PRO A 237 -1.40 14.93 -1.34
C PRO A 237 -2.81 15.50 -1.31
N SER A 238 -3.78 14.81 -1.95
CA SER A 238 -5.22 15.08 -1.83
C SER A 238 -5.84 14.36 -0.63
N ARG A 239 -7.06 14.75 -0.25
CA ARG A 239 -7.86 14.03 0.76
C ARG A 239 -8.04 12.57 0.36
N LEU A 240 -7.96 11.65 1.32
CA LEU A 240 -8.19 10.22 1.10
C LEU A 240 -9.51 9.78 1.74
N MET A 241 -10.33 9.07 0.96
CA MET A 241 -11.61 8.52 1.40
C MET A 241 -11.62 7.00 1.19
N ILE A 242 -11.83 6.24 2.26
CA ILE A 242 -11.85 4.77 2.28
C ILE A 242 -13.23 4.29 2.74
N GLY A 243 -14.05 3.86 1.79
CA GLY A 243 -15.45 3.50 1.99
C GLY A 243 -15.61 2.05 2.40
N ARG A 244 -16.83 1.52 2.25
CA ARG A 244 -17.13 0.11 2.53
C ARG A 244 -16.50 -0.82 1.49
N ASN A 245 -16.26 -2.06 1.91
CA ASN A 245 -15.65 -3.16 1.18
C ASN A 245 -14.25 -2.84 0.61
N VAL A 246 -13.46 -2.09 1.38
CA VAL A 246 -12.09 -1.72 1.03
C VAL A 246 -11.11 -2.23 2.09
N GLN A 247 -10.09 -2.96 1.67
CA GLN A 247 -9.00 -3.38 2.56
C GLN A 247 -7.65 -2.93 2.02
N ILE A 248 -6.84 -2.33 2.89
CA ILE A 248 -5.48 -1.91 2.53
C ILE A 248 -4.46 -2.68 3.37
N ASN A 249 -3.71 -3.54 2.71
CA ASN A 249 -2.60 -4.30 3.28
C ASN A 249 -1.29 -3.55 3.10
N GLY A 250 -1.14 -2.43 3.81
CA GLY A 250 0.11 -1.69 3.89
C GLY A 250 -0.05 -0.32 4.56
N PRO A 251 1.06 0.43 4.75
CA PRO A 251 1.04 1.72 5.43
C PRO A 251 0.41 2.83 4.60
N LEU A 252 -0.20 3.84 5.23
CA LEU A 252 -0.81 4.98 4.54
C LEU A 252 -0.06 6.28 4.83
N GLY A 253 0.17 7.09 3.80
CA GLY A 253 0.80 8.40 3.89
C GLY A 253 -0.12 9.50 3.36
N ILE A 254 -0.57 10.38 4.25
CA ILE A 254 -1.54 11.43 3.91
C ILE A 254 -0.86 12.78 4.12
N ARG A 255 -0.60 13.46 3.01
CA ARG A 255 0.05 14.77 2.97
C ARG A 255 -0.96 15.93 2.96
N TYR A 256 -2.24 15.65 2.71
CA TYR A 256 -3.28 16.67 2.74
C TYR A 256 -3.33 17.33 4.12
N ASN A 257 -3.12 18.64 4.15
CA ASN A 257 -3.12 19.44 5.37
C ASN A 257 -4.24 20.48 5.29
N SER A 258 -5.43 20.05 5.72
CA SER A 258 -6.62 20.89 5.80
C SER A 258 -6.37 22.12 6.69
N GLN A 259 -6.90 23.28 6.31
CA GLN A 259 -6.92 24.46 7.19
C GLN A 259 -8.29 24.64 7.87
N SER A 260 -9.34 23.93 7.42
CA SER A 260 -10.70 23.99 7.94
C SER A 260 -11.57 22.78 7.52
N LEU A 261 -12.34 22.17 8.45
CA LEU A 261 -13.31 21.12 8.09
C LEU A 261 -14.68 21.67 7.64
N ASP A 262 -14.80 22.99 7.42
CA ASP A 262 -15.98 23.55 6.74
C ASP A 262 -15.98 23.14 5.25
N THR A 263 -16.95 23.62 4.48
CA THR A 263 -17.14 23.28 3.06
C THR A 263 -16.01 23.78 2.15
N ILE A 264 -14.78 23.94 2.65
CA ILE A 264 -13.63 24.49 1.94
C ILE A 264 -12.42 23.54 1.95
N ASP A 265 -12.11 22.79 3.02
CA ASP A 265 -10.96 21.86 2.97
C ASP A 265 -11.31 20.41 3.37
N GLY A 266 -12.31 20.18 4.23
CA GLY A 266 -12.70 18.81 4.61
C GLY A 266 -11.62 18.03 5.36
N ALA A 267 -11.93 16.79 5.78
CA ALA A 267 -11.07 15.99 6.65
C ALA A 267 -9.95 15.28 5.86
N PRO A 268 -8.67 15.28 6.32
CA PRO A 268 -7.58 14.62 5.60
C PRO A 268 -7.80 13.14 5.28
N LEU A 269 -8.42 12.41 6.20
CA LEU A 269 -8.86 11.03 6.01
C LEU A 269 -10.33 10.91 6.40
N THR A 270 -11.08 10.16 5.60
CA THR A 270 -12.39 9.65 6.00
C THR A 270 -12.44 8.16 5.71
N MET A 271 -12.64 7.34 6.73
CA MET A 271 -12.63 5.88 6.66
C MET A 271 -13.90 5.34 7.32
N LYS A 272 -14.65 4.50 6.61
CA LYS A 272 -15.89 3.88 7.10
C LYS A 272 -15.67 2.41 7.47
N SER A 273 -16.38 1.94 8.49
CA SER A 273 -16.45 0.50 8.78
C SER A 273 -17.20 -0.24 7.69
N ASP A 274 -16.76 -1.46 7.37
CA ASP A 274 -17.37 -2.32 6.36
C ASP A 274 -18.72 -2.92 6.78
N PHE A 275 -19.03 -2.88 8.08
CA PHE A 275 -20.14 -3.63 8.67
C PHE A 275 -21.43 -2.82 8.87
N TYR A 276 -21.40 -1.51 8.62
CA TYR A 276 -22.60 -0.65 8.66
C TYR A 276 -23.58 -0.99 7.53
N GLY A 277 -24.88 -0.82 7.75
CA GLY A 277 -25.92 -0.99 6.73
C GLY A 277 -26.25 -2.45 6.39
N LEU A 278 -25.68 -3.43 7.11
CA LEU A 278 -26.04 -4.85 6.97
C LEU A 278 -27.30 -5.19 7.77
N SER A 279 -27.48 -4.58 8.94
CA SER A 279 -28.73 -4.67 9.71
C SER A 279 -28.83 -3.50 10.71
N ALA A 280 -30.04 -3.00 10.95
CA ALA A 280 -30.25 -1.89 11.89
C ALA A 280 -29.83 -2.23 13.34
N GLU A 281 -29.86 -3.51 13.71
CA GLU A 281 -29.41 -3.96 15.04
C GLU A 281 -27.88 -4.03 15.12
N LEU A 282 -27.20 -4.41 14.03
CA LEU A 282 -25.74 -4.32 13.95
C LEU A 282 -25.27 -2.86 13.98
N ASP A 283 -25.94 -1.97 13.23
CA ASP A 283 -25.62 -0.54 13.21
C ASP A 283 -25.68 0.06 14.62
N ALA A 284 -26.71 -0.26 15.40
CA ALA A 284 -26.83 0.20 16.78
C ALA A 284 -25.69 -0.32 17.70
N LYS A 285 -25.19 -1.54 17.46
CA LYS A 285 -24.04 -2.10 18.18
C LYS A 285 -22.75 -1.38 17.79
N LEU A 286 -22.58 -1.06 16.51
CA LEU A 286 -21.41 -0.34 15.99
C LEU A 286 -21.39 1.12 16.44
N ASP A 287 -22.55 1.80 16.51
CA ASP A 287 -22.66 3.16 17.04
C ASP A 287 -22.17 3.24 18.49
N ASP A 288 -22.65 2.32 19.34
CA ASP A 288 -22.21 2.20 20.73
C ASP A 288 -20.71 1.83 20.83
N PHE A 289 -20.20 1.00 19.92
CA PHE A 289 -18.77 0.66 19.86
C PHE A 289 -17.91 1.88 19.55
N TYR A 290 -18.20 2.60 18.46
CA TYR A 290 -17.39 3.73 18.02
C TYR A 290 -17.49 4.93 18.96
N GLU A 291 -18.63 5.12 19.65
CA GLU A 291 -18.71 6.08 20.76
C GLU A 291 -17.67 5.75 21.85
N MET A 292 -17.49 4.46 22.17
CA MET A 292 -16.51 4.03 23.17
C MET A 292 -15.07 4.04 22.65
N VAL A 293 -14.83 3.77 21.36
CA VAL A 293 -13.51 3.93 20.72
C VAL A 293 -13.05 5.38 20.89
N VAL A 294 -13.85 6.35 20.45
CA VAL A 294 -13.54 7.79 20.57
C VAL A 294 -13.26 8.21 22.02
N ALA A 295 -13.91 7.57 22.99
CA ALA A 295 -13.77 7.94 24.39
C ALA A 295 -12.62 7.23 25.15
N TYR A 296 -12.21 6.04 24.73
CA TYR A 296 -11.34 5.16 25.53
C TYR A 296 -10.15 4.55 24.79
N ASP A 297 -10.13 4.56 23.45
CA ASP A 297 -8.95 4.15 22.68
C ASP A 297 -7.80 5.13 22.95
N VAL A 298 -6.62 4.58 23.27
CA VAL A 298 -5.46 5.36 23.69
C VAL A 298 -4.43 5.52 22.58
N ASP A 299 -4.31 4.55 21.69
CA ASP A 299 -3.29 4.58 20.63
C ASP A 299 -3.86 4.69 19.21
N GLY A 300 -5.18 4.85 19.09
CA GLY A 300 -5.82 5.22 17.85
C GLY A 300 -5.87 4.06 16.86
N ASP A 301 -5.82 2.82 17.34
CA ASP A 301 -5.91 1.64 16.49
C ASP A 301 -7.37 1.24 16.18
N ASN A 302 -8.34 1.99 16.70
CA ASN A 302 -9.78 1.80 16.59
C ASN A 302 -10.28 0.49 17.19
N ARG A 303 -9.55 -0.07 18.16
CA ARG A 303 -9.88 -1.34 18.81
C ARG A 303 -9.75 -1.20 20.32
N LEU A 304 -10.48 -2.03 21.06
CA LEU A 304 -10.51 -1.96 22.52
C LEU A 304 -9.88 -3.19 23.16
N ARG A 305 -8.74 -3.05 23.84
CA ARG A 305 -8.02 -4.17 24.47
C ARG A 305 -8.67 -4.63 25.76
N GLU A 306 -9.00 -5.93 25.82
CA GLU A 306 -9.61 -6.53 27.02
C GLU A 306 -8.69 -6.46 28.26
N LEU A 307 -7.37 -6.47 28.06
CA LEU A 307 -6.41 -6.45 29.17
C LEU A 307 -5.88 -5.06 29.50
N HIS A 308 -6.26 -4.03 28.73
CA HIS A 308 -5.84 -2.66 29.00
C HIS A 308 -6.72 -2.01 30.06
N SER A 309 -6.12 -1.27 30.98
CA SER A 309 -6.83 -0.73 32.14
C SER A 309 -7.85 0.37 31.81
N LEU A 310 -7.69 1.05 30.67
CA LEU A 310 -8.61 2.10 30.23
C LEU A 310 -9.59 1.57 29.19
N GLU A 311 -9.09 0.92 28.13
CA GLU A 311 -9.93 0.45 27.01
C GLU A 311 -10.90 -0.68 27.39
N ASN A 312 -10.60 -1.51 28.40
CA ASN A 312 -11.55 -2.53 28.88
C ASN A 312 -12.72 -1.94 29.70
N PHE A 313 -12.59 -0.69 30.17
CA PHE A 313 -13.62 -0.07 31.02
C PHE A 313 -15.02 -0.04 30.39
N PRO A 314 -15.21 0.37 29.11
CA PRO A 314 -16.52 0.38 28.47
C PRO A 314 -17.11 -1.01 28.20
N LEU A 315 -16.29 -2.02 27.89
CA LEU A 315 -16.75 -3.33 27.39
C LEU A 315 -17.73 -4.03 28.33
N THR A 316 -17.55 -3.91 29.65
CA THR A 316 -18.47 -4.51 30.64
C THR A 316 -19.86 -3.88 30.59
N SER A 317 -19.93 -2.57 30.35
CA SER A 317 -21.20 -1.84 30.31
C SER A 317 -21.92 -2.10 28.98
N LEU A 318 -21.19 -2.07 27.87
CA LEU A 318 -21.70 -2.39 26.54
C LEU A 318 -22.30 -3.80 26.48
N ASN A 319 -21.61 -4.80 27.03
CA ASN A 319 -22.08 -6.18 27.08
C ASN A 319 -23.34 -6.42 27.93
N ALA A 320 -23.80 -5.42 28.69
CA ALA A 320 -25.05 -5.49 29.44
C ALA A 320 -26.27 -5.04 28.63
N ASN A 321 -26.06 -4.45 27.45
CA ASN A 321 -27.12 -4.00 26.56
C ASN A 321 -27.87 -5.19 25.91
N ASP A 322 -29.14 -4.95 25.60
CA ASP A 322 -30.11 -5.88 24.99
C ASP A 322 -30.65 -5.15 23.75
N TYR A 323 -30.08 -5.44 22.58
CA TYR A 323 -30.35 -4.75 21.31
C TYR A 323 -31.58 -5.35 20.60
N ASP A 324 -31.86 -6.65 20.79
CA ASP A 324 -33.01 -7.33 20.18
C ASP A 324 -34.31 -7.22 21.02
N GLY A 325 -34.21 -6.75 22.26
CA GLY A 325 -35.32 -6.53 23.19
C GLY A 325 -35.92 -7.82 23.76
N ASN A 326 -35.18 -8.93 23.72
CA ASN A 326 -35.67 -10.23 24.20
C ASN A 326 -35.62 -10.37 25.74
N GLY A 327 -35.03 -9.41 26.45
CA GLY A 327 -34.91 -9.38 27.91
C GLY A 327 -33.64 -10.06 28.44
N THR A 328 -32.70 -10.41 27.57
CA THR A 328 -31.37 -10.94 27.91
C THR A 328 -30.29 -10.10 27.25
N SER A 329 -29.15 -9.96 27.91
CA SER A 329 -28.02 -9.21 27.32
C SER A 329 -27.40 -10.01 26.18
N ASP A 330 -27.12 -9.35 25.06
CA ASP A 330 -26.59 -10.01 23.86
C ASP A 330 -25.12 -10.39 24.00
N GLN A 331 -24.42 -9.73 24.93
CA GLN A 331 -22.96 -9.85 25.07
C GLN A 331 -22.23 -9.65 23.73
N ALA A 332 -22.62 -8.61 23.00
CA ALA A 332 -22.20 -8.35 21.62
C ALA A 332 -20.71 -7.98 21.47
N PHE A 333 -20.02 -7.61 22.56
CA PHE A 333 -18.67 -7.05 22.54
C PHE A 333 -17.69 -8.01 23.22
N GLN A 334 -17.48 -9.17 22.60
CA GLN A 334 -16.55 -10.22 23.05
C GLN A 334 -15.47 -10.41 22.01
N ASP A 335 -14.23 -10.63 22.46
CA ASP A 335 -13.11 -11.04 21.59
C ASP A 335 -13.36 -12.48 21.06
N VAL A 336 -14.07 -12.59 19.93
CA VAL A 336 -14.41 -13.88 19.30
C VAL A 336 -13.25 -14.37 18.42
N THR A 337 -12.45 -13.45 17.89
CA THR A 337 -11.24 -13.72 17.10
C THR A 337 -10.05 -14.14 17.97
N ARG A 338 -10.10 -13.90 19.29
CA ARG A 338 -9.08 -14.25 20.29
C ARG A 338 -7.73 -13.60 20.03
N ASP A 339 -7.73 -12.39 19.50
CA ASP A 339 -6.52 -11.61 19.25
C ASP A 339 -6.17 -10.66 20.40
N GLY A 340 -7.02 -10.61 21.44
CA GLY A 340 -6.84 -9.82 22.66
C GLY A 340 -7.47 -8.43 22.60
N VAL A 341 -8.16 -8.10 21.50
CA VAL A 341 -8.91 -6.86 21.34
C VAL A 341 -10.36 -7.16 20.98
N VAL A 342 -11.21 -6.15 21.09
CA VAL A 342 -12.57 -6.16 20.54
C VAL A 342 -12.61 -5.10 19.44
N ASP A 343 -12.97 -5.52 18.25
CA ASP A 343 -13.15 -4.66 17.08
C ASP A 343 -14.52 -4.84 16.40
N ASP A 344 -14.73 -4.12 15.30
CA ASP A 344 -15.98 -4.16 14.54
C ASP A 344 -16.20 -5.53 13.86
N PHE A 345 -15.13 -6.28 13.57
CA PHE A 345 -15.21 -7.63 13.02
C PHE A 345 -15.65 -8.66 14.07
N ASP A 346 -15.19 -8.52 15.32
CA ASP A 346 -15.71 -9.37 16.41
C ASP A 346 -17.22 -9.22 16.58
N ILE A 347 -17.71 -7.98 16.56
CA ILE A 347 -19.14 -7.65 16.69
C ILE A 347 -19.92 -8.21 15.50
N PHE A 348 -19.39 -8.07 14.28
CA PHE A 348 -19.97 -8.63 13.06
C PHE A 348 -20.08 -10.16 13.11
N VAL A 349 -18.99 -10.86 13.43
CA VAL A 349 -19.00 -12.33 13.57
C VAL A 349 -20.01 -12.74 14.64
N LYS A 350 -20.04 -12.04 15.78
CA LYS A 350 -20.99 -12.34 16.85
C LYS A 350 -22.45 -12.11 16.46
N HIS A 351 -22.71 -11.12 15.61
CA HIS A 351 -24.07 -10.77 15.16
C HIS A 351 -24.68 -11.86 14.27
N PHE A 352 -23.90 -12.38 13.32
CA PHE A 352 -24.38 -13.35 12.34
C PHE A 352 -24.17 -14.82 12.75
N ASP A 353 -23.40 -15.11 13.80
CA ASP A 353 -23.18 -16.46 14.32
C ASP A 353 -24.44 -17.00 15.02
N THR A 354 -25.32 -17.62 14.22
CA THR A 354 -26.60 -18.12 14.70
C THR A 354 -26.48 -19.38 15.56
N ASN A 355 -25.39 -20.12 15.39
CA ASN A 355 -25.22 -21.45 15.97
C ASN A 355 -24.29 -21.44 17.22
N GLY A 356 -23.57 -20.35 17.43
CA GLY A 356 -22.73 -20.07 18.60
C GLY A 356 -21.36 -20.75 18.56
N ASP A 357 -20.83 -21.07 17.37
CA ASP A 357 -19.51 -21.69 17.21
C ASP A 357 -18.39 -20.70 16.84
N ASN A 358 -18.70 -19.40 16.84
CA ASN A 358 -17.83 -18.28 16.47
C ASN A 358 -17.30 -18.39 15.04
N LYS A 359 -18.12 -18.90 14.12
CA LYS A 359 -17.82 -19.02 12.70
C LYS A 359 -19.00 -18.49 11.90
N LEU A 360 -18.71 -17.87 10.77
CA LEU A 360 -19.74 -17.53 9.79
C LEU A 360 -19.49 -18.33 8.51
N VAL A 361 -20.36 -19.27 8.21
CA VAL A 361 -20.33 -19.95 6.91
C VAL A 361 -20.83 -18.97 5.84
N LEU A 362 -20.04 -18.81 4.77
CA LEU A 362 -20.37 -17.93 3.65
C LEU A 362 -21.51 -18.49 2.77
N SER A 363 -21.91 -17.72 1.77
CA SER A 363 -22.95 -18.11 0.81
C SER A 363 -22.62 -19.42 0.08
N SER A 364 -23.65 -20.07 -0.47
CA SER A 364 -23.47 -21.31 -1.23
C SER A 364 -22.50 -21.16 -2.41
N ASP A 365 -22.45 -19.98 -3.01
CA ASP A 365 -21.58 -19.69 -4.15
C ASP A 365 -20.11 -19.53 -3.69
N LEU A 366 -19.89 -18.90 -2.53
CA LEU A 366 -18.55 -18.70 -1.98
C LEU A 366 -17.95 -19.94 -1.32
N ILE A 367 -18.78 -20.89 -0.87
CA ILE A 367 -18.32 -22.17 -0.30
C ILE A 367 -18.16 -23.28 -1.35
N ASP A 368 -18.57 -23.04 -2.61
CA ASP A 368 -18.43 -24.05 -3.65
C ASP A 368 -16.95 -24.41 -3.87
N GLY A 369 -16.65 -25.71 -3.80
CA GLY A 369 -15.29 -26.24 -3.88
C GLY A 369 -14.36 -25.93 -2.69
N THR A 370 -14.83 -25.25 -1.64
CA THR A 370 -14.03 -24.99 -0.42
C THR A 370 -14.23 -26.10 0.62
N PRO A 371 -13.40 -26.15 1.69
CA PRO A 371 -13.63 -27.04 2.83
C PRO A 371 -15.02 -26.88 3.49
N ALA A 372 -15.68 -25.75 3.31
CA ALA A 372 -16.98 -25.43 3.89
C ALA A 372 -18.19 -25.83 3.03
N GLU A 373 -18.00 -26.38 1.82
CA GLU A 373 -19.07 -26.68 0.84
C GLU A 373 -20.30 -27.41 1.45
N ALA A 374 -20.07 -28.29 2.43
CA ALA A 374 -21.12 -29.10 3.06
C ALA A 374 -21.80 -28.43 4.29
N LEU A 375 -21.39 -27.22 4.66
CA LEU A 375 -21.92 -26.48 5.79
C LEU A 375 -23.15 -25.65 5.38
N THR A 376 -23.90 -25.14 6.36
CA THR A 376 -25.09 -24.32 6.11
C THR A 376 -24.68 -22.85 6.16
N PRO A 377 -24.95 -22.06 5.11
CA PRO A 377 -24.65 -20.62 5.09
C PRO A 377 -25.29 -19.86 6.25
N GLU A 378 -24.55 -18.91 6.82
CA GLU A 378 -24.97 -18.00 7.89
C GLU A 378 -24.91 -16.53 7.45
N PHE A 379 -23.94 -16.17 6.60
CA PHE A 379 -23.82 -14.84 6.02
C PHE A 379 -23.99 -14.89 4.49
N THR A 380 -25.05 -14.25 3.99
CA THR A 380 -25.43 -14.25 2.56
C THR A 380 -25.90 -12.87 2.08
N LEU A 381 -25.64 -11.82 2.86
CA LEU A 381 -26.12 -10.46 2.55
C LEU A 381 -25.19 -9.71 1.61
N ASP A 382 -23.88 -9.99 1.68
CA ASP A 382 -22.85 -9.33 0.88
C ASP A 382 -21.70 -10.31 0.61
N ASP A 383 -21.74 -10.96 -0.54
CA ASP A 383 -20.73 -11.93 -0.95
C ASP A 383 -19.38 -11.24 -1.26
N ALA A 384 -19.39 -9.98 -1.70
CA ALA A 384 -18.16 -9.24 -1.96
C ALA A 384 -17.41 -8.93 -0.65
N LEU A 385 -18.13 -8.56 0.42
CA LEU A 385 -17.55 -8.41 1.76
C LEU A 385 -17.06 -9.75 2.32
N GLY A 386 -17.86 -10.81 2.18
CA GLY A 386 -17.45 -12.14 2.59
C GLY A 386 -16.15 -12.58 1.92
N MET A 387 -16.04 -12.36 0.62
CA MET A 387 -14.84 -12.67 -0.15
C MET A 387 -13.68 -11.74 0.18
N LEU A 388 -13.91 -10.44 0.40
CA LEU A 388 -12.89 -9.47 0.85
C LEU A 388 -12.20 -9.97 2.13
N ILE A 389 -12.96 -10.44 3.11
CA ILE A 389 -12.43 -10.92 4.39
C ILE A 389 -11.67 -12.24 4.22
N ASP A 390 -12.31 -13.23 3.59
CA ASP A 390 -11.77 -14.60 3.42
C ASP A 390 -10.52 -14.62 2.51
N SER A 391 -10.45 -13.76 1.49
CA SER A 391 -9.26 -13.59 0.64
C SER A 391 -8.33 -12.46 1.06
N GLY A 392 -8.66 -11.74 2.13
CA GLY A 392 -8.08 -10.42 2.43
C GLY A 392 -6.58 -10.42 2.71
N LYS A 393 -6.04 -11.55 3.17
CA LYS A 393 -4.60 -11.76 3.31
C LYS A 393 -4.19 -13.05 2.65
N ARG A 394 -3.49 -12.95 1.51
CA ARG A 394 -3.07 -14.09 0.69
C ARG A 394 -1.98 -14.94 1.37
N ASP A 395 -0.86 -14.32 1.75
CA ASP A 395 0.24 -14.97 2.49
C ASP A 395 -0.05 -14.94 4.01
N ARG A 396 -0.71 -15.98 4.52
CA ARG A 396 -1.11 -16.07 5.94
C ARG A 396 0.03 -16.63 6.81
N ASN A 397 0.88 -17.47 6.25
CA ASN A 397 2.00 -18.11 6.94
C ASN A 397 3.30 -17.26 6.96
N GLY A 398 3.40 -16.24 6.11
CA GLY A 398 4.50 -15.30 5.99
C GLY A 398 5.74 -15.86 5.27
N ASN A 399 5.57 -16.84 4.39
CA ASN A 399 6.68 -17.50 3.68
C ASN A 399 7.05 -16.80 2.35
N GLY A 400 6.30 -15.78 1.92
CA GLY A 400 6.49 -15.04 0.68
C GLY A 400 5.92 -15.73 -0.58
N GLN A 401 5.26 -16.87 -0.41
CA GLN A 401 4.37 -17.50 -1.38
C GLN A 401 2.94 -17.10 -1.06
N TRP A 402 2.12 -16.97 -2.09
CA TRP A 402 0.74 -16.60 -1.88
C TRP A 402 -0.15 -17.23 -2.94
N ASN A 403 -1.38 -17.56 -2.54
CA ASN A 403 -2.39 -18.12 -3.43
C ASN A 403 -3.06 -17.03 -4.26
N GLY A 404 -3.40 -17.34 -5.51
CA GLY A 404 -4.21 -16.48 -6.37
C GLY A 404 -5.69 -16.44 -5.95
N GLN A 405 -6.56 -16.01 -6.85
CA GLN A 405 -8.01 -15.98 -6.66
C GLN A 405 -8.64 -17.38 -6.78
N PHE A 406 -9.69 -17.60 -5.98
CA PHE A 406 -10.50 -18.81 -6.00
C PHE A 406 -11.97 -18.46 -6.18
N GLU A 407 -12.53 -18.85 -7.33
CA GLU A 407 -13.85 -18.46 -7.79
C GLU A 407 -14.63 -19.67 -8.30
N SER A 408 -15.89 -19.81 -7.87
CA SER A 408 -16.80 -20.87 -8.33
C SER A 408 -16.18 -22.28 -8.31
N GLY A 409 -15.49 -22.62 -7.22
CA GLY A 409 -14.86 -23.92 -7.03
C GLY A 409 -13.55 -24.16 -7.79
N SER A 410 -12.97 -23.15 -8.44
CA SER A 410 -11.71 -23.27 -9.18
C SER A 410 -10.73 -22.12 -8.87
N TRP A 411 -9.43 -22.43 -8.92
CA TRP A 411 -8.36 -21.43 -8.87
C TRP A 411 -8.21 -20.75 -10.23
N ASP A 412 -8.04 -19.43 -10.23
CA ASP A 412 -7.55 -18.68 -11.39
C ASP A 412 -6.03 -18.57 -11.33
N TYR A 413 -5.34 -19.48 -12.04
CA TYR A 413 -3.88 -19.52 -12.06
C TYR A 413 -3.23 -18.31 -12.75
N SER A 414 -3.99 -17.50 -13.51
CA SER A 414 -3.45 -16.26 -14.08
C SER A 414 -3.12 -15.22 -13.00
N THR A 415 -3.72 -15.36 -11.82
CA THR A 415 -3.49 -14.47 -10.67
C THR A 415 -2.41 -14.97 -9.73
N PHE A 416 -1.79 -16.13 -9.97
CA PHE A 416 -0.75 -16.68 -9.08
C PHE A 416 0.62 -16.08 -9.39
N LYS A 417 1.43 -15.94 -8.34
CA LYS A 417 2.88 -15.96 -8.50
C LYS A 417 3.34 -17.39 -8.78
N ASP A 418 4.35 -17.54 -9.63
CA ASP A 418 5.12 -18.79 -9.74
C ASP A 418 5.86 -19.03 -8.41
N ASN A 419 5.17 -19.73 -7.50
CA ASN A 419 5.62 -19.96 -6.13
C ASN A 419 6.74 -20.99 -6.10
N ASN A 420 6.77 -21.90 -7.09
CA ASN A 420 7.73 -22.99 -7.15
C ASN A 420 8.98 -22.68 -8.03
N GLY A 421 8.92 -21.63 -8.85
CA GLY A 421 9.98 -21.14 -9.74
C GLY A 421 10.21 -21.98 -10.99
N ASP A 422 9.23 -22.75 -11.46
CA ASP A 422 9.33 -23.63 -12.62
C ASP A 422 8.91 -22.98 -13.96
N GLY A 423 8.43 -21.75 -13.89
CA GLY A 423 8.01 -20.93 -15.02
C GLY A 423 6.55 -21.13 -15.43
N PHE A 424 5.76 -21.89 -14.68
CA PHE A 424 4.33 -22.09 -14.91
C PHE A 424 3.53 -21.81 -13.64
N THR A 425 2.34 -21.25 -13.79
CA THR A 425 1.37 -21.17 -12.69
C THR A 425 0.36 -22.30 -12.82
N ASP A 426 0.41 -23.26 -11.88
CA ASP A 426 -0.47 -24.42 -11.88
C ASP A 426 -0.84 -24.89 -10.47
N ASN A 427 -1.44 -26.08 -10.38
CA ASN A 427 -1.93 -26.64 -9.12
C ASN A 427 -0.82 -26.97 -8.10
N SER A 428 0.45 -26.88 -8.50
CA SER A 428 1.61 -27.03 -7.62
C SER A 428 2.05 -25.72 -6.97
N ASP A 429 1.52 -24.57 -7.41
CA ASP A 429 1.74 -23.26 -6.80
C ASP A 429 0.78 -22.95 -5.65
N VAL A 430 -0.22 -23.80 -5.43
CA VAL A 430 -1.14 -23.66 -4.30
C VAL A 430 -0.40 -23.90 -2.99
N ASP A 431 -0.30 -22.85 -2.18
CA ASP A 431 0.14 -22.92 -0.78
C ASP A 431 -1.01 -23.47 0.08
N ALA A 432 -0.97 -24.78 0.30
CA ALA A 432 -1.95 -25.48 1.13
C ALA A 432 -1.88 -25.09 2.62
N ASP A 433 -0.74 -24.56 3.10
CA ASP A 433 -0.62 -24.13 4.49
C ASP A 433 -1.44 -22.86 4.71
N ASP A 434 -1.49 -21.95 3.74
CA ASP A 434 -2.35 -20.76 3.80
C ASP A 434 -3.85 -21.09 3.80
N VAL A 435 -4.26 -22.08 2.99
CA VAL A 435 -5.65 -22.59 3.00
C VAL A 435 -6.01 -23.17 4.38
N VAL A 436 -5.08 -23.91 5.02
CA VAL A 436 -5.29 -24.43 6.39
C VAL A 436 -5.39 -23.29 7.41
N LEU A 437 -4.67 -22.20 7.17
CA LEU A 437 -4.75 -20.94 7.92
C LEU A 437 -5.94 -20.07 7.51
N GLY A 438 -6.90 -20.62 6.77
CA GLY A 438 -8.22 -20.07 6.48
C GLY A 438 -8.33 -19.29 5.18
N TYR A 439 -7.29 -19.24 4.33
CA TYR A 439 -7.40 -18.53 3.06
C TYR A 439 -8.38 -19.26 2.13
N ARG A 440 -9.46 -18.58 1.73
CA ARG A 440 -10.52 -19.15 0.87
C ARG A 440 -11.04 -20.48 1.40
N ASP A 441 -11.25 -20.57 2.71
CA ASP A 441 -11.75 -21.79 3.35
C ASP A 441 -13.31 -21.85 3.42
N GLY A 442 -13.97 -20.75 3.03
CA GLY A 442 -15.42 -20.62 2.98
C GLY A 442 -16.08 -20.26 4.31
N VAL A 443 -15.29 -19.95 5.34
CA VAL A 443 -15.76 -19.56 6.67
C VAL A 443 -15.05 -18.30 7.12
N LEU A 444 -15.79 -17.36 7.70
CA LEU A 444 -15.19 -16.23 8.42
C LEU A 444 -15.02 -16.61 9.90
N ASP A 445 -13.78 -16.65 10.37
CA ASP A 445 -13.45 -16.87 11.78
C ASP A 445 -12.14 -16.16 12.20
N TYR A 446 -11.60 -16.56 13.36
CA TYR A 446 -10.36 -16.01 13.91
C TYR A 446 -9.13 -16.11 12.97
N ARG A 447 -9.20 -16.93 11.92
CA ARG A 447 -8.12 -17.18 10.98
C ARG A 447 -7.97 -16.08 9.94
N ASP A 448 -9.04 -15.38 9.59
CA ASP A 448 -9.03 -14.33 8.56
C ASP A 448 -8.30 -13.07 9.00
N ARG A 449 -8.23 -12.87 10.32
CA ARG A 449 -7.49 -11.78 10.98
C ARG A 449 -7.84 -10.43 10.39
N TYR A 450 -9.09 -10.19 10.01
CA TYR A 450 -9.50 -9.00 9.28
C TYR A 450 -8.99 -7.70 9.92
N ALA A 451 -8.68 -6.73 9.08
CA ALA A 451 -8.38 -5.36 9.47
C ALA A 451 -8.72 -4.48 8.27
N LYS A 452 -9.23 -3.27 8.54
CA LYS A 452 -9.50 -2.29 7.49
C LYS A 452 -8.19 -1.81 6.85
N VAL A 453 -7.21 -1.51 7.69
CA VAL A 453 -5.85 -1.14 7.29
C VAL A 453 -4.84 -1.97 8.07
N ARG A 454 -3.92 -2.64 7.35
CA ARG A 454 -2.76 -3.34 7.94
C ARG A 454 -1.48 -2.55 7.71
N GLY A 455 -1.27 -1.55 8.54
CA GLY A 455 -0.07 -0.72 8.52
C GLY A 455 -0.29 0.55 9.32
N PRO A 456 0.79 1.27 9.65
CA PRO A 456 0.67 2.59 10.26
C PRO A 456 0.07 3.59 9.27
N ILE A 457 -0.68 4.55 9.80
CA ILE A 457 -1.19 5.72 9.07
C ILE A 457 -0.39 6.94 9.53
N THR A 458 0.21 7.66 8.59
CA THR A 458 1.06 8.81 8.86
C THR A 458 0.48 10.05 8.20
N PHE A 459 0.37 11.13 8.97
CA PHE A 459 -0.18 12.42 8.53
C PHE A 459 0.85 13.54 8.61
N ILE A 460 0.84 14.44 7.64
CA ILE A 460 1.48 15.77 7.78
C ILE A 460 0.65 16.70 8.68
N ALA A 461 -0.69 16.54 8.65
CA ALA A 461 -1.59 17.35 9.45
C ALA A 461 -1.24 17.27 10.94
N ASN A 462 -1.39 18.40 11.63
CA ASN A 462 -1.27 18.45 13.09
C ASN A 462 -2.57 17.96 13.74
N ARG A 463 -2.45 17.10 14.75
CA ARG A 463 -3.61 16.54 15.45
C ARG A 463 -4.43 17.62 16.17
N ASP A 464 -3.81 18.47 16.96
CA ASP A 464 -4.50 19.49 17.76
C ASP A 464 -5.25 20.47 16.84
N ASP A 465 -4.63 20.84 15.71
CA ASP A 465 -5.27 21.69 14.71
C ASP A 465 -6.51 20.99 14.14
N TRP A 466 -6.40 19.73 13.70
CA TRP A 466 -7.55 18.96 13.19
C TRP A 466 -8.69 18.84 14.22
N GLU A 467 -8.38 18.46 15.45
CA GLU A 467 -9.39 18.24 16.49
C GLU A 467 -10.09 19.54 16.95
N THR A 468 -9.44 20.69 16.75
CA THR A 468 -10.00 22.01 17.09
C THR A 468 -10.65 22.73 15.92
N MET A 469 -10.57 22.18 14.70
CA MET A 469 -11.29 22.71 13.54
C MET A 469 -12.81 22.68 13.76
N ASP A 470 -13.51 23.63 13.15
CA ASP A 470 -14.97 23.65 13.12
C ASP A 470 -15.49 22.79 11.97
N ASN A 471 -16.53 21.99 12.21
CA ASN A 471 -17.26 21.31 11.15
C ASN A 471 -18.16 22.28 10.36
N GLY A 472 -18.85 21.78 9.33
CA GLY A 472 -19.79 22.56 8.49
C GLY A 472 -20.92 23.28 9.25
N TRP A 473 -21.10 23.04 10.56
CA TRP A 473 -22.07 23.71 11.43
C TRP A 473 -21.44 24.62 12.50
N GLY A 474 -20.13 24.85 12.45
CA GLY A 474 -19.42 25.74 13.38
C GLY A 474 -19.23 25.16 14.79
N ASN A 475 -19.27 23.83 14.93
CA ASN A 475 -18.91 23.16 16.18
C ASN A 475 -17.52 22.55 16.05
N PRO A 476 -16.69 22.57 17.12
CA PRO A 476 -15.44 21.84 17.13
C PRO A 476 -15.68 20.38 16.83
N VAL A 477 -14.84 19.84 15.96
CA VAL A 477 -14.81 18.43 15.57
C VAL A 477 -14.68 17.55 16.81
N GLY A 478 -13.71 17.83 17.68
CA GLY A 478 -13.36 16.91 18.75
C GLY A 478 -12.37 15.87 18.23
N ASP A 479 -12.49 14.61 18.64
CA ASP A 479 -11.49 13.59 18.28
C ASP A 479 -11.56 13.19 16.79
N TYR A 480 -10.41 13.08 16.13
CA TYR A 480 -10.33 12.71 14.71
C TYR A 480 -10.89 11.30 14.42
N GLN A 481 -10.92 10.41 15.42
CA GLN A 481 -11.42 9.03 15.29
C GLN A 481 -12.91 8.96 14.90
N GLN A 482 -13.66 10.07 14.98
CA GLN A 482 -15.02 10.12 14.43
C GLN A 482 -15.06 9.98 12.89
N TYR A 483 -13.97 10.33 12.20
CA TYR A 483 -13.83 10.20 10.75
C TYR A 483 -13.05 8.96 10.33
N VAL A 484 -12.39 8.28 11.27
CA VAL A 484 -11.49 7.18 10.98
C VAL A 484 -12.03 5.94 11.68
N GLN A 485 -12.90 5.19 11.00
CA GLN A 485 -13.50 3.95 11.50
C GLN A 485 -12.86 2.70 10.91
N GLY A 486 -13.09 1.54 11.51
CA GLY A 486 -12.50 0.26 11.13
C GLY A 486 -11.14 0.01 11.78
N GLY A 487 -10.84 -1.24 12.11
CA GLY A 487 -9.63 -1.63 12.83
C GLY A 487 -8.34 -1.36 12.04
N ILE A 488 -7.34 -0.77 12.72
CA ILE A 488 -6.00 -0.52 12.20
C ILE A 488 -5.02 -1.47 12.89
N VAL A 489 -4.27 -2.24 12.09
CA VAL A 489 -3.31 -3.23 12.60
C VAL A 489 -1.90 -2.89 12.12
N PRO A 490 -1.09 -2.16 12.92
CA PRO A 490 0.27 -1.81 12.53
C PRO A 490 1.23 -3.01 12.62
N GLY A 491 2.43 -2.84 12.07
CA GLY A 491 3.53 -3.78 12.24
C GLY A 491 4.00 -3.87 13.70
N ARG A 492 4.78 -4.91 13.99
CA ARG A 492 5.24 -5.15 15.37
C ARG A 492 6.16 -4.03 15.85
N GLY A 493 5.68 -3.25 16.83
CA GLY A 493 6.44 -2.16 17.43
C GLY A 493 6.27 -0.81 16.73
N GLU A 494 5.41 -0.76 15.72
CA GLU A 494 4.98 0.47 15.07
C GLU A 494 3.78 1.08 15.80
N GLN A 495 3.60 2.39 15.65
CA GLN A 495 2.42 3.08 16.15
C GLN A 495 1.32 3.02 15.09
N PRO A 496 0.04 2.79 15.45
CA PRO A 496 -1.07 2.75 14.50
C PRO A 496 -1.21 4.04 13.71
N ILE A 497 -1.10 5.18 14.39
CA ILE A 497 -1.26 6.50 13.80
C ILE A 497 -0.13 7.42 14.26
N SER A 498 0.37 8.26 13.34
CA SER A 498 1.32 9.33 13.62
C SER A 498 0.94 10.61 12.89
N PHE A 499 1.17 11.76 13.54
CA PHE A 499 0.88 13.10 13.03
C PHE A 499 2.17 13.93 12.97
N ASP A 500 2.11 15.10 12.34
CA ASP A 500 3.23 16.04 12.21
C ASP A 500 4.46 15.44 11.49
N ALA A 501 4.22 14.55 10.52
CA ALA A 501 5.28 13.93 9.75
C ALA A 501 6.06 14.94 8.91
N SER A 502 7.37 14.71 8.79
CA SER A 502 8.27 15.53 7.98
C SER A 502 8.25 15.13 6.51
N ASP A 503 8.76 16.02 5.64
CA ASP A 503 8.97 15.71 4.21
C ASP A 503 9.98 14.56 3.97
N SER A 504 10.74 14.15 4.99
CA SER A 504 11.59 12.96 4.91
C SER A 504 10.87 11.65 5.22
N GLU A 505 9.75 11.71 5.94
CA GLU A 505 8.91 10.55 6.27
C GLU A 505 7.83 10.34 5.22
N LEU A 506 7.17 11.44 4.82
CA LEU A 506 6.26 11.48 3.69
C LEU A 506 6.89 12.38 2.63
N PRO A 507 7.51 11.89 1.55
CA PRO A 507 8.10 12.76 0.53
C PRO A 507 7.03 13.53 -0.26
N PRO A 508 7.28 14.78 -0.69
CA PRO A 508 6.38 15.47 -1.61
C PRO A 508 6.37 14.76 -2.96
N ILE A 509 5.19 14.76 -3.59
CA ILE A 509 4.94 14.18 -4.90
C ILE A 509 4.14 15.20 -5.72
N ASP A 510 4.53 15.34 -6.99
CA ASP A 510 3.95 16.24 -7.98
C ASP A 510 4.07 15.63 -9.39
N ALA A 511 3.48 16.27 -10.39
CA ALA A 511 3.50 15.79 -11.78
C ALA A 511 4.90 15.70 -12.40
N ASP A 512 5.91 16.32 -11.78
CA ASP A 512 7.31 16.22 -12.19
C ASP A 512 8.06 15.06 -11.53
N SER A 513 7.50 14.49 -10.47
CA SER A 513 8.17 13.48 -9.66
C SER A 513 8.58 12.24 -10.45
N PHE A 514 7.86 11.84 -11.50
CA PHE A 514 8.18 10.67 -12.35
C PHE A 514 8.50 11.03 -13.81
N ALA A 515 9.12 12.18 -14.06
CA ALA A 515 9.45 12.69 -15.40
C ALA A 515 10.14 11.66 -16.30
N ASP A 516 11.23 11.08 -15.82
CA ASP A 516 12.09 10.18 -16.59
C ASP A 516 11.41 8.84 -16.86
N ALA A 517 10.70 8.30 -15.86
CA ALA A 517 9.91 7.08 -16.03
C ALA A 517 8.76 7.27 -17.04
N THR A 518 8.08 8.42 -16.97
CA THR A 518 7.03 8.78 -17.93
C THR A 518 7.61 8.85 -19.34
N GLN A 519 8.75 9.54 -19.53
CA GLN A 519 9.38 9.66 -20.84
C GLN A 519 9.84 8.29 -21.38
N THR A 520 10.36 7.41 -20.51
CA THR A 520 10.77 6.05 -20.90
C THR A 520 9.60 5.26 -21.50
N LEU A 521 8.42 5.32 -20.86
CA LEU A 521 7.22 4.65 -21.40
C LEU A 521 6.73 5.31 -22.70
N ILE A 522 6.76 6.64 -22.79
CA ILE A 522 6.40 7.37 -24.02
C ILE A 522 7.31 6.94 -25.19
N ASP A 523 8.62 6.83 -24.96
CA ASP A 523 9.59 6.41 -25.98
C ASP A 523 9.28 5.00 -26.51
N VAL A 524 8.76 4.08 -25.65
CA VAL A 524 8.31 2.75 -26.08
C VAL A 524 7.10 2.85 -27.01
N ALA A 525 6.08 3.63 -26.66
CA ALA A 525 4.91 3.82 -27.53
C ALA A 525 5.28 4.52 -28.85
N GLU A 526 6.19 5.51 -28.82
CA GLU A 526 6.64 6.23 -30.01
C GLU A 526 7.66 5.45 -30.86
N SER A 527 8.15 4.31 -30.37
CA SER A 527 8.96 3.38 -31.17
C SER A 527 8.16 2.68 -32.27
N GLU A 528 6.83 2.64 -32.13
CA GLU A 528 5.94 2.03 -33.11
C GLU A 528 5.90 2.85 -34.42
N SER A 529 5.95 2.11 -35.52
CA SER A 529 5.97 2.68 -36.87
C SER A 529 4.58 3.05 -37.41
N LEU A 530 3.53 2.41 -36.88
CA LEU A 530 2.15 2.62 -37.28
C LEU A 530 1.45 3.65 -36.37
N SER A 531 0.93 4.73 -36.97
CA SER A 531 0.07 5.68 -36.25
C SER A 531 -1.23 5.01 -35.79
N PHE A 532 -1.93 5.64 -34.84
CA PHE A 532 -3.25 5.20 -34.38
C PHE A 532 -4.21 4.92 -35.55
N GLU A 533 -4.34 5.84 -36.50
CA GLU A 533 -5.22 5.70 -37.66
C GLU A 533 -4.76 4.57 -38.59
N GLN A 534 -3.45 4.31 -38.68
CA GLN A 534 -2.90 3.21 -39.47
C GLN A 534 -3.19 1.86 -38.81
N GLN A 535 -3.12 1.77 -37.48
CA GLN A 535 -3.52 0.57 -36.73
C GLN A 535 -5.02 0.32 -36.87
N VAL A 536 -5.86 1.35 -36.72
CA VAL A 536 -7.31 1.27 -36.98
C VAL A 536 -7.59 0.82 -38.42
N ALA A 537 -6.93 1.42 -39.40
CA ALA A 537 -7.10 1.08 -40.81
C ALA A 537 -6.62 -0.35 -41.13
N ALA A 538 -5.62 -0.86 -40.41
CA ALA A 538 -5.16 -2.24 -40.54
C ALA A 538 -6.20 -3.24 -40.01
N ALA A 539 -6.87 -2.91 -38.89
CA ALA A 539 -7.90 -3.76 -38.28
C ALA A 539 -9.25 -3.69 -39.02
N MET A 540 -9.75 -2.48 -39.29
CA MET A 540 -11.11 -2.23 -39.79
C MET A 540 -11.17 -1.99 -41.30
N GLY A 541 -10.02 -1.77 -41.94
CA GLY A 541 -9.91 -1.37 -43.34
C GLY A 541 -9.78 0.14 -43.53
N GLY A 542 -9.09 0.54 -44.61
CA GLY A 542 -8.83 1.96 -44.89
C GLY A 542 -10.11 2.78 -45.12
N GLY A 543 -10.19 3.94 -44.48
CA GLY A 543 -11.33 4.85 -44.55
C GLY A 543 -12.47 4.51 -43.59
N TYR A 544 -12.23 3.64 -42.61
CA TYR A 544 -13.16 3.41 -41.51
C TYR A 544 -13.47 4.71 -40.76
N THR A 545 -14.74 4.96 -40.50
CA THR A 545 -15.22 6.05 -39.64
C THR A 545 -15.97 5.39 -38.48
N PRO A 546 -15.48 5.51 -37.24
CA PRO A 546 -16.14 4.92 -36.08
C PRO A 546 -17.54 5.53 -35.90
N PRO A 547 -18.53 4.75 -35.42
CA PRO A 547 -19.77 5.33 -34.92
C PRO A 547 -19.48 6.21 -33.70
N THR A 548 -20.36 7.18 -33.43
CA THR A 548 -20.26 8.05 -32.25
C THR A 548 -21.39 7.79 -31.27
N ILE A 549 -21.12 7.98 -29.99
CA ILE A 549 -22.11 7.97 -28.90
C ILE A 549 -21.99 9.26 -28.08
N ILE A 550 -23.09 9.71 -27.49
CA ILE A 550 -23.07 10.84 -26.55
C ILE A 550 -23.03 10.28 -25.15
N GLU A 551 -22.03 10.66 -24.37
CA GLU A 551 -21.79 10.12 -23.03
C GLU A 551 -21.43 11.24 -22.04
N GLY A 552 -21.97 11.19 -20.82
CA GLY A 552 -21.58 12.07 -19.72
C GLY A 552 -20.22 11.69 -19.15
N THR A 553 -19.45 12.67 -18.68
CA THR A 553 -18.25 12.42 -17.89
C THR A 553 -18.42 12.96 -16.46
N PRO A 554 -18.05 12.22 -15.41
CA PRO A 554 -17.75 10.78 -15.45
C PRO A 554 -18.95 9.96 -15.92
N TYR A 555 -18.71 8.83 -16.60
CA TYR A 555 -19.79 7.94 -16.99
C TYR A 555 -20.32 7.20 -15.74
N GLY A 556 -21.64 7.05 -15.66
CA GLY A 556 -22.35 6.53 -14.48
C GLY A 556 -22.54 7.53 -13.34
N ALA A 557 -22.10 8.79 -13.47
CA ALA A 557 -22.36 9.82 -12.47
C ALA A 557 -23.83 10.30 -12.52
N PRO A 558 -24.51 10.50 -11.38
CA PRO A 558 -25.87 11.05 -11.34
C PRO A 558 -25.98 12.43 -12.01
N SER A 559 -24.93 13.24 -11.92
CA SER A 559 -24.84 14.54 -12.60
C SER A 559 -23.56 14.61 -13.41
N ALA A 560 -23.67 14.52 -14.73
CA ALA A 560 -22.52 14.63 -15.62
C ALA A 560 -21.89 16.03 -15.55
N ALA A 561 -20.57 16.07 -15.44
CA ALA A 561 -19.79 17.30 -15.33
C ALA A 561 -19.58 18.01 -16.69
N ASP A 562 -19.62 17.24 -17.79
CA ASP A 562 -19.62 17.63 -19.20
C ASP A 562 -20.13 16.45 -20.06
N LEU A 563 -20.46 16.68 -21.33
CA LEU A 563 -20.87 15.65 -22.30
C LEU A 563 -19.90 15.53 -23.46
N TYR A 564 -19.62 14.32 -23.90
CA TYR A 564 -18.72 14.04 -25.02
C TYR A 564 -19.47 13.28 -26.12
N GLU A 565 -19.31 13.72 -27.36
CA GLU A 565 -19.59 12.88 -28.53
C GLU A 565 -18.34 12.04 -28.83
N ARG A 566 -18.36 10.78 -28.41
CA ARG A 566 -17.22 9.86 -28.40
C ARG A 566 -17.23 8.96 -29.63
N PRO A 567 -16.15 8.93 -30.42
CA PRO A 567 -15.90 7.84 -31.36
C PRO A 567 -15.80 6.49 -30.63
N VAL A 568 -16.43 5.45 -31.17
CA VAL A 568 -16.36 4.09 -30.61
C VAL A 568 -15.46 3.21 -31.48
N TYR A 569 -14.39 2.71 -30.87
CA TYR A 569 -13.52 1.71 -31.46
C TYR A 569 -13.75 0.37 -30.77
N SER A 570 -14.15 -0.65 -31.54
CA SER A 570 -14.52 -1.96 -31.01
C SER A 570 -13.72 -3.09 -31.64
N ASP A 571 -13.34 -4.07 -30.83
CA ASP A 571 -12.66 -5.30 -31.27
C ASP A 571 -11.32 -5.06 -32.00
N ILE A 572 -10.58 -4.03 -31.61
CA ILE A 572 -9.27 -3.68 -32.19
C ILE A 572 -8.15 -4.07 -31.24
N THR A 573 -7.11 -4.72 -31.78
CA THR A 573 -5.83 -4.91 -31.09
C THR A 573 -4.86 -3.80 -31.49
N PHE A 574 -4.40 -3.05 -30.48
CA PHE A 574 -3.36 -2.03 -30.61
C PHE A 574 -2.05 -2.55 -30.00
N LYS A 575 -0.92 -2.22 -30.62
CA LYS A 575 0.42 -2.49 -30.06
C LYS A 575 1.21 -1.18 -30.05
N ASN A 576 1.83 -0.87 -28.91
CA ASN A 576 2.63 0.35 -28.68
C ASN A 576 1.98 1.59 -29.32
N VAL A 577 0.78 1.96 -28.86
CA VAL A 577 -0.06 2.94 -29.56
C VAL A 577 0.01 4.31 -28.93
N LYS A 578 0.19 5.33 -29.76
CA LYS A 578 -0.02 6.74 -29.40
C LYS A 578 -1.43 7.16 -29.79
N ILE A 579 -2.31 7.37 -28.80
CA ILE A 579 -3.64 7.94 -28.96
C ILE A 579 -3.49 9.47 -29.09
N PRO A 580 -3.82 10.07 -30.24
CA PRO A 580 -3.66 11.50 -30.46
C PRO A 580 -4.55 12.33 -29.54
N MET A 581 -4.12 13.57 -29.23
CA MET A 581 -4.97 14.53 -28.52
C MET A 581 -6.29 14.76 -29.26
N GLY A 582 -7.37 14.95 -28.50
CA GLY A 582 -8.70 15.19 -29.07
C GLY A 582 -9.47 13.94 -29.50
N THR A 583 -8.90 12.75 -29.33
CA THR A 583 -9.56 11.48 -29.70
C THR A 583 -10.83 11.25 -28.88
N ASN A 584 -10.79 11.48 -27.56
CA ASN A 584 -11.92 11.39 -26.63
C ASN A 584 -12.83 10.14 -26.80
N ALA A 585 -12.23 9.01 -27.15
CA ALA A 585 -12.95 7.82 -27.60
C ALA A 585 -13.45 6.92 -26.46
N LEU A 586 -14.45 6.12 -26.80
CA LEU A 586 -14.76 4.86 -26.11
C LEU A 586 -14.05 3.71 -26.84
N PHE A 587 -13.22 2.98 -26.12
CA PHE A 587 -12.67 1.71 -26.56
C PHE A 587 -13.49 0.57 -25.94
N GLN A 588 -14.05 -0.28 -26.78
CA GLN A 588 -14.96 -1.36 -26.38
C GLN A 588 -14.38 -2.71 -26.79
N ASN A 589 -14.11 -3.61 -25.84
CA ASN A 589 -13.55 -4.93 -26.14
C ASN A 589 -12.26 -4.86 -27.00
N CYS A 590 -11.42 -3.85 -26.76
CA CYS A 590 -10.14 -3.69 -27.43
C CYS A 590 -9.01 -4.34 -26.62
N THR A 591 -7.93 -4.73 -27.30
CA THR A 591 -6.71 -5.24 -26.65
C THR A 591 -5.58 -4.25 -26.86
N PHE A 592 -4.89 -3.85 -25.80
CA PHE A 592 -3.73 -2.96 -25.84
C PHE A 592 -2.49 -3.70 -25.39
N ILE A 593 -1.48 -3.79 -26.25
CA ILE A 593 -0.24 -4.54 -26.00
C ILE A 593 0.94 -3.57 -25.92
N GLY A 594 1.77 -3.74 -24.88
CA GLY A 594 2.92 -2.86 -24.64
C GLY A 594 2.50 -1.55 -23.99
N VAL A 595 2.92 -0.41 -24.55
CA VAL A 595 2.59 0.91 -23.97
C VAL A 595 1.52 1.64 -24.76
N THR A 596 0.47 2.08 -24.07
CA THR A 596 -0.55 3.00 -24.62
C THR A 596 -0.26 4.42 -24.15
N PHE A 597 0.20 5.27 -25.06
CA PHE A 597 0.46 6.68 -24.79
C PHE A 597 -0.76 7.54 -25.13
N VAL A 598 -1.31 8.22 -24.14
CA VAL A 598 -2.42 9.19 -24.28
C VAL A 598 -1.86 10.60 -24.36
N GLU A 599 -1.91 11.19 -25.56
CA GLU A 599 -1.37 12.52 -25.80
C GLU A 599 -2.36 13.62 -25.38
N SER A 600 -1.87 14.65 -24.70
CA SER A 600 -2.62 15.89 -24.38
C SER A 600 -1.73 17.12 -24.51
N TYR A 601 -2.34 18.30 -24.60
CA TYR A 601 -1.61 19.55 -24.61
C TYR A 601 -1.06 19.90 -23.22
N ALA A 602 0.26 19.98 -23.09
CA ALA A 602 0.92 20.15 -21.80
C ALA A 602 0.71 21.54 -21.16
N ASP A 603 0.63 22.60 -21.96
CA ASP A 603 0.41 23.98 -21.49
C ASP A 603 -1.08 24.30 -21.39
N ASN A 604 -1.74 23.67 -20.42
CA ASN A 604 -3.17 23.81 -20.13
C ASN A 604 -3.44 24.81 -18.99
N THR A 605 -2.67 25.90 -18.94
CA THR A 605 -2.63 26.86 -17.83
C THR A 605 -3.69 27.96 -17.92
N HIS A 606 -4.38 28.10 -19.05
CA HIS A 606 -5.33 29.18 -19.27
C HIS A 606 -6.59 29.03 -18.39
N PRO A 607 -7.08 30.09 -17.72
CA PRO A 607 -8.25 29.98 -16.83
C PRO A 607 -9.55 29.52 -17.51
N SER A 608 -9.75 29.83 -18.81
CA SER A 608 -10.87 29.32 -19.61
C SER A 608 -10.80 27.82 -19.95
N TRP A 609 -9.68 27.14 -19.71
CA TRP A 609 -9.43 25.76 -20.17
C TRP A 609 -10.56 24.76 -19.87
N PRO A 610 -11.14 24.70 -18.65
CA PRO A 610 -12.18 23.73 -18.35
C PRO A 610 -13.55 24.08 -18.95
N PHE A 611 -13.79 25.34 -19.32
CA PHE A 611 -15.09 25.82 -19.83
C PHE A 611 -15.19 25.73 -21.35
N TYR A 612 -14.08 25.98 -22.05
CA TYR A 612 -14.01 25.83 -23.49
C TYR A 612 -14.20 24.37 -23.87
N GLY A 613 -15.07 24.09 -24.84
CA GLY A 613 -15.46 22.71 -25.09
C GLY A 613 -16.77 22.28 -24.42
N GLN A 614 -17.20 22.94 -23.35
CA GLN A 614 -18.23 22.38 -22.46
C GLN A 614 -19.61 22.34 -23.12
N GLN A 615 -20.27 21.21 -23.03
CA GLN A 615 -21.58 20.95 -23.64
C GLN A 615 -22.57 20.41 -22.61
N ASN A 616 -23.83 20.83 -22.77
CA ASN A 616 -24.98 20.29 -22.06
C ASN A 616 -25.97 19.69 -23.07
N ARG A 617 -26.91 18.88 -22.58
CA ARG A 617 -27.98 18.30 -23.40
C ARG A 617 -29.23 19.17 -23.32
N ASP A 618 -29.81 19.52 -24.46
CA ASP A 618 -31.12 20.15 -24.55
C ASP A 618 -32.18 19.14 -24.01
N PRO A 619 -33.00 19.51 -23.01
CA PRO A 619 -33.95 18.60 -22.39
C PRO A 619 -35.13 18.22 -23.30
N ASP A 620 -35.50 19.06 -24.27
CA ASP A 620 -36.62 18.84 -25.19
C ASP A 620 -36.20 18.08 -26.45
N THR A 621 -35.00 18.37 -26.97
CA THR A 621 -34.52 17.83 -28.26
C THR A 621 -33.45 16.75 -28.10
N GLY A 622 -32.80 16.67 -26.95
CA GLY A 622 -31.70 15.75 -26.69
C GLY A 622 -30.38 16.12 -27.39
N ALA A 623 -30.33 17.26 -28.09
CA ALA A 623 -29.16 17.73 -28.81
C ALA A 623 -28.10 18.33 -27.87
N LEU A 624 -26.82 18.27 -28.27
CA LEU A 624 -25.74 18.92 -27.52
C LEU A 624 -25.68 20.41 -27.84
N GLU A 625 -25.63 21.24 -26.79
CA GLU A 625 -25.49 22.68 -26.89
C GLU A 625 -24.27 23.16 -26.10
N TRP A 626 -23.62 24.22 -26.61
CA TRP A 626 -22.48 24.85 -25.94
C TRP A 626 -22.92 25.52 -24.64
N THR A 627 -22.22 25.22 -23.55
CA THR A 627 -22.46 25.90 -22.27
C THR A 627 -21.94 27.34 -22.33
N TYR A 628 -20.81 27.54 -23.03
CA TYR A 628 -20.17 28.85 -23.16
C TYR A 628 -19.56 29.08 -24.55
N PRO A 629 -19.71 30.31 -25.11
CA PRO A 629 -20.82 31.22 -24.84
C PRO A 629 -22.13 30.61 -25.35
N GLN A 630 -23.26 30.95 -24.73
CA GLN A 630 -24.56 30.32 -25.01
C GLN A 630 -25.12 30.56 -26.43
N SER A 631 -24.45 31.36 -27.28
CA SER A 631 -24.70 31.55 -28.72
C SER A 631 -23.82 32.69 -29.27
N GLU A 632 -23.80 32.90 -30.59
CA GLU A 632 -23.22 34.09 -31.24
C GLU A 632 -23.85 35.42 -30.74
N ASP A 633 -25.03 35.38 -30.11
CA ASP A 633 -25.75 36.53 -29.55
C ASP A 633 -25.56 36.68 -28.02
N SER A 634 -24.69 35.88 -27.39
CA SER A 634 -24.46 35.94 -25.95
C SER A 634 -23.74 37.23 -25.54
N GLU A 635 -24.30 37.98 -24.59
CA GLU A 635 -23.65 39.17 -24.00
C GLU A 635 -22.57 38.81 -22.96
N ILE A 636 -22.29 37.52 -22.72
CA ILE A 636 -21.34 37.05 -21.71
C ILE A 636 -20.07 36.52 -22.40
N ALA A 637 -19.02 37.33 -22.42
CA ALA A 637 -17.68 36.92 -22.86
C ALA A 637 -16.82 36.54 -21.65
N LEU A 638 -16.24 35.33 -21.66
CA LEU A 638 -15.29 34.87 -20.63
C LEU A 638 -13.93 35.58 -20.78
N ASP A 639 -13.47 35.72 -22.02
CA ASP A 639 -12.29 36.45 -22.44
C ASP A 639 -12.53 37.09 -23.82
N LYS A 640 -11.51 37.73 -24.41
CA LYS A 640 -11.61 38.40 -25.71
C LYS A 640 -11.95 37.47 -26.90
N SER A 641 -12.00 36.15 -26.71
CA SER A 641 -12.30 35.18 -27.77
C SER A 641 -13.65 35.37 -28.45
N TRP A 642 -14.61 35.95 -27.72
CA TRP A 642 -16.01 36.06 -28.13
C TRP A 642 -16.54 37.49 -28.10
N ALA A 643 -15.64 38.48 -27.97
CA ALA A 643 -16.00 39.89 -27.92
C ALA A 643 -15.37 40.66 -29.07
N GLU A 644 -16.15 41.53 -29.71
CA GLU A 644 -15.61 42.45 -30.70
C GLU A 644 -14.81 43.58 -30.02
N PRO A 645 -13.73 44.09 -30.63
CA PRO A 645 -12.92 45.16 -30.04
C PRO A 645 -13.67 46.46 -29.71
N ASP A 646 -14.86 46.66 -30.27
CA ASP A 646 -15.73 47.81 -30.01
C ASP A 646 -16.82 47.55 -28.96
N TRP A 647 -16.88 46.34 -28.39
CA TRP A 647 -17.80 45.97 -27.31
C TRP A 647 -17.48 46.72 -26.01
N GLU A 648 -18.53 47.20 -25.33
CA GLU A 648 -18.39 47.93 -24.05
C GLU A 648 -17.88 46.97 -22.96
N GLY A 649 -16.61 47.10 -22.57
CA GLY A 649 -15.94 46.20 -21.61
C GLY A 649 -14.87 45.31 -22.23
N TYR A 650 -14.64 45.35 -23.55
CA TYR A 650 -13.61 44.55 -24.24
C TYR A 650 -12.21 44.71 -23.62
N ASP A 651 -11.80 45.94 -23.33
CA ASP A 651 -10.48 46.23 -22.76
C ASP A 651 -10.31 45.69 -21.32
N SER A 652 -11.41 45.33 -20.64
CA SER A 652 -11.37 44.68 -19.33
C SER A 652 -11.42 43.15 -19.39
N LEU A 653 -11.60 42.56 -20.57
CA LEU A 653 -11.57 41.11 -20.73
C LEU A 653 -10.13 40.59 -20.76
N PRO A 654 -9.89 39.37 -20.24
CA PRO A 654 -8.65 38.62 -20.42
C PRO A 654 -8.32 38.37 -21.90
N ASP A 655 -7.05 38.11 -22.20
CA ASP A 655 -6.62 37.72 -23.54
C ASP A 655 -7.18 36.33 -23.92
N PRO A 656 -7.40 36.04 -25.22
CA PRO A 656 -7.98 34.78 -25.64
C PRO A 656 -7.02 33.60 -25.39
N LEU A 657 -7.57 32.39 -25.27
CA LEU A 657 -6.77 31.17 -25.24
C LEU A 657 -6.10 30.97 -26.60
N MET A 658 -4.77 31.05 -26.61
CA MET A 658 -3.93 30.80 -27.78
C MET A 658 -3.12 29.53 -27.58
N VAL A 659 -3.08 28.66 -28.58
CA VAL A 659 -2.34 27.39 -28.54
C VAL A 659 -1.34 27.29 -29.69
N ASN A 660 -0.20 26.67 -29.44
CA ASN A 660 0.86 26.53 -30.44
C ASN A 660 0.66 25.27 -31.31
N ILE A 661 -0.59 25.04 -31.73
CA ILE A 661 -1.01 23.96 -32.61
C ILE A 661 -1.84 24.58 -33.72
N ASP A 662 -1.61 24.11 -34.94
CA ASP A 662 -2.38 24.46 -36.14
C ASP A 662 -3.71 23.70 -36.10
N LEU A 663 -4.74 24.34 -35.55
CA LEU A 663 -6.07 23.77 -35.32
C LEU A 663 -6.92 23.78 -36.60
N ASP A 664 -6.69 24.74 -37.50
CA ASP A 664 -7.48 24.89 -38.74
C ASP A 664 -6.79 24.34 -40.00
N GLY A 665 -5.54 23.91 -39.87
CA GLY A 665 -4.74 23.31 -40.93
C GLY A 665 -4.21 24.33 -41.94
N ASP A 666 -4.17 25.62 -41.60
CA ASP A 666 -3.69 26.68 -42.47
C ASP A 666 -2.16 26.83 -42.50
N GLY A 667 -1.46 26.12 -41.61
CA GLY A 667 0.00 26.12 -41.48
C GLY A 667 0.55 27.28 -40.67
N THR A 668 -0.29 27.99 -39.91
CA THR A 668 0.11 29.09 -39.02
C THR A 668 -0.21 28.76 -37.55
N THR A 669 0.55 29.39 -36.65
CA THR A 669 0.40 29.25 -35.19
C THR A 669 0.89 30.55 -34.53
N PRO A 670 0.41 30.93 -33.33
CA PRO A 670 -0.59 30.24 -32.51
C PRO A 670 -2.03 30.49 -32.97
N ASP A 671 -2.90 29.52 -32.71
CA ASP A 671 -4.32 29.57 -33.03
C ASP A 671 -5.18 29.83 -31.80
N GLN A 672 -6.30 30.50 -32.03
CA GLN A 672 -7.30 30.70 -31.00
C GLN A 672 -8.06 29.38 -30.75
N CYS A 673 -8.09 28.93 -29.50
CA CYS A 673 -8.79 27.71 -29.12
C CYS A 673 -10.02 28.03 -28.27
N ILE A 674 -11.20 27.66 -28.76
CA ILE A 674 -12.49 27.77 -28.06
C ILE A 674 -13.08 26.41 -27.69
N ASN A 675 -12.40 25.32 -28.05
CA ASN A 675 -12.79 23.95 -27.72
C ASN A 675 -11.57 23.14 -27.27
N THR A 676 -11.30 23.10 -25.96
CA THR A 676 -10.15 22.38 -25.41
C THR A 676 -10.33 20.86 -25.40
N LYS A 677 -11.52 20.34 -25.77
CA LYS A 677 -11.69 18.90 -26.01
C LYS A 677 -10.81 18.41 -27.16
N LEU A 678 -10.48 19.26 -28.14
CA LEU A 678 -9.58 18.93 -29.25
C LEU A 678 -8.11 18.78 -28.83
N LEU A 679 -7.77 19.25 -27.63
CA LEU A 679 -6.41 19.32 -27.10
C LEU A 679 -6.19 18.45 -25.86
N SER A 680 -7.24 17.78 -25.42
CA SER A 680 -7.27 16.95 -24.23
C SER A 680 -7.80 15.57 -24.59
N ASN A 681 -7.65 14.60 -23.68
CA ASN A 681 -8.22 13.29 -23.86
C ASN A 681 -9.01 12.88 -22.62
N ASN A 682 -10.31 12.74 -22.82
CA ASN A 682 -11.22 12.07 -21.90
C ASN A 682 -11.58 10.72 -22.52
N LEU A 683 -11.01 9.61 -22.04
CA LEU A 683 -11.13 8.28 -22.63
C LEU A 683 -11.87 7.32 -21.71
N ARG A 684 -12.64 6.40 -22.30
CA ARG A 684 -13.22 5.25 -21.58
C ARG A 684 -12.77 3.95 -22.20
N PHE A 685 -12.33 3.02 -21.36
CA PHE A 685 -12.02 1.64 -21.71
C PHE A 685 -13.10 0.75 -21.10
N ASN A 686 -13.85 0.05 -21.95
CA ASN A 686 -14.92 -0.85 -21.53
C ASN A 686 -14.63 -2.26 -22.06
N ASP A 687 -14.61 -3.25 -21.16
CA ASP A 687 -14.26 -4.64 -21.47
C ASP A 687 -12.90 -4.82 -22.17
N CYS A 688 -11.94 -3.92 -21.94
CA CYS A 688 -10.65 -3.94 -22.63
C CYS A 688 -9.64 -4.85 -21.91
N LEU A 689 -8.77 -5.52 -22.68
CA LEU A 689 -7.60 -6.20 -22.13
C LEU A 689 -6.36 -5.32 -22.34
N ILE A 690 -5.64 -5.02 -21.27
CA ILE A 690 -4.40 -4.24 -21.34
C ILE A 690 -3.25 -5.15 -20.90
N VAL A 691 -2.41 -5.54 -21.85
CA VAL A 691 -1.18 -6.30 -21.60
C VAL A 691 0.00 -5.33 -21.65
N GLY A 692 0.16 -4.56 -20.56
CA GLY A 692 1.22 -3.57 -20.42
C GLY A 692 0.81 -2.31 -19.64
N SER A 693 1.28 -1.14 -20.06
CA SER A 693 1.12 0.12 -19.31
C SER A 693 0.36 1.19 -20.09
N ILE A 694 -0.36 2.06 -19.38
CA ILE A 694 -0.91 3.30 -19.94
C ILE A 694 -0.13 4.49 -19.38
N VAL A 695 0.34 5.35 -20.26
CA VAL A 695 1.09 6.59 -19.93
C VAL A 695 0.42 7.79 -20.56
N SER A 696 0.49 8.96 -19.94
CA SER A 696 -0.05 10.19 -20.53
C SER A 696 0.98 11.31 -20.64
N THR A 697 0.66 12.32 -21.44
CA THR A 697 1.39 13.59 -21.41
C THR A 697 1.26 14.22 -20.03
N ARG A 698 2.39 14.63 -19.45
CA ARG A 698 2.42 15.37 -18.20
C ARG A 698 1.88 16.78 -18.41
N THR A 699 0.64 17.01 -18.01
CA THR A 699 0.02 18.33 -18.13
C THR A 699 0.37 19.23 -16.94
N THR A 700 0.43 20.55 -17.17
CA THR A 700 0.86 21.50 -16.14
C THR A 700 -0.17 21.67 -15.02
N VAL A 701 -1.46 21.68 -15.37
CA VAL A 701 -2.59 21.86 -14.44
C VAL A 701 -3.50 20.64 -14.51
N PHE A 702 -3.98 20.19 -13.36
CA PHE A 702 -5.01 19.15 -13.25
C PHE A 702 -6.37 19.68 -13.72
N HIS A 703 -6.99 19.00 -14.69
CA HIS A 703 -8.35 19.31 -15.19
C HIS A 703 -9.16 18.02 -15.34
N ASN A 704 -9.85 17.63 -14.26
CA ASN A 704 -10.60 16.36 -14.14
C ASN A 704 -11.64 16.08 -15.23
N LYS A 705 -12.21 17.12 -15.86
CA LYS A 705 -13.21 16.94 -16.93
C LYS A 705 -12.57 16.76 -18.32
N ARG A 706 -11.34 17.23 -18.51
CA ARG A 706 -10.65 17.29 -19.83
C ARG A 706 -9.65 16.16 -20.01
N ASN A 707 -8.85 15.89 -18.98
CA ASN A 707 -7.86 14.82 -18.94
C ASN A 707 -8.35 13.77 -17.95
N LYS A 708 -9.14 12.81 -18.45
CA LYS A 708 -9.74 11.74 -17.65
C LYS A 708 -9.62 10.40 -18.36
N ILE A 709 -9.33 9.35 -17.61
CA ILE A 709 -9.38 7.98 -18.09
C ILE A 709 -10.30 7.20 -17.16
N GLN A 710 -11.27 6.49 -17.73
CA GLN A 710 -12.16 5.63 -16.98
C GLN A 710 -12.09 4.18 -17.47
N PHE A 711 -12.03 3.22 -16.54
CA PHE A 711 -12.05 1.79 -16.82
C PHE A 711 -13.37 1.20 -16.32
N THR A 712 -14.08 0.48 -17.18
CA THR A 712 -15.43 -0.05 -16.92
C THR A 712 -15.58 -1.46 -17.47
N GLY A 713 -16.64 -2.17 -17.06
CA GLY A 713 -16.90 -3.55 -17.49
C GLY A 713 -15.78 -4.50 -17.06
N SER A 714 -15.57 -5.59 -17.79
CA SER A 714 -14.50 -6.57 -17.51
C SER A 714 -13.11 -6.10 -17.97
N THR A 715 -12.84 -4.78 -17.94
CA THR A 715 -11.53 -4.25 -18.29
C THR A 715 -10.48 -4.73 -17.29
N ARG A 716 -9.33 -5.22 -17.75
CA ARG A 716 -8.29 -5.76 -16.86
C ARG A 716 -6.89 -5.56 -17.42
N PHE A 717 -5.92 -5.48 -16.50
CA PHE A 717 -4.51 -5.52 -16.85
C PHE A 717 -3.96 -6.92 -16.61
N ALA A 718 -3.05 -7.35 -17.47
CA ALA A 718 -2.38 -8.63 -17.34
C ALA A 718 -0.90 -8.48 -17.69
N GLU A 719 -0.04 -9.22 -16.97
CA GLU A 719 1.39 -9.28 -17.32
C GLU A 719 1.63 -10.00 -18.65
N GLN A 720 0.78 -10.99 -18.94
CA GLN A 720 0.78 -11.75 -20.18
C GLN A 720 -0.65 -11.92 -20.69
N HIS A 721 -0.79 -12.06 -22.01
CA HIS A 721 -2.09 -12.29 -22.62
C HIS A 721 -2.68 -13.63 -22.13
N PRO A 722 -3.90 -13.65 -21.55
CA PRO A 722 -4.45 -14.85 -20.92
C PRO A 722 -4.67 -16.00 -21.92
N ASP A 723 -5.13 -15.70 -23.14
CA ASP A 723 -5.35 -16.72 -24.17
C ASP A 723 -4.09 -17.07 -25.00
N TYR A 724 -3.07 -16.21 -24.98
CA TYR A 724 -1.89 -16.30 -25.85
C TYR A 724 -0.59 -15.94 -25.09
N PRO A 725 -0.28 -16.57 -23.94
CA PRO A 725 0.84 -16.17 -23.10
C PRO A 725 2.21 -16.35 -23.76
N ASP A 726 2.34 -17.34 -24.66
CA ASP A 726 3.59 -17.66 -25.36
C ASP A 726 3.76 -16.93 -26.70
N ASP A 727 2.78 -16.12 -27.13
CA ASP A 727 2.80 -15.47 -28.45
C ASP A 727 3.37 -14.04 -28.36
N PRO A 728 4.55 -13.76 -28.96
CA PRO A 728 5.17 -12.42 -28.91
C PRO A 728 4.35 -11.34 -29.65
N ASP A 729 3.41 -11.72 -30.51
CA ASP A 729 2.53 -10.74 -31.18
C ASP A 729 1.43 -10.22 -30.21
N TYR A 730 1.13 -10.97 -29.15
CA TYR A 730 0.10 -10.66 -28.15
C TYR A 730 0.66 -10.18 -26.80
N ASN A 731 1.99 -10.10 -26.67
CA ASN A 731 2.67 -9.70 -25.43
C ASN A 731 3.68 -8.57 -25.71
N PRO A 732 4.04 -7.76 -24.69
CA PRO A 732 5.07 -6.75 -24.83
C PRO A 732 6.43 -7.35 -25.17
N ASP A 733 7.28 -6.53 -25.78
CA ASP A 733 8.62 -6.95 -26.15
C ASP A 733 9.50 -7.05 -24.89
N SER A 734 10.35 -8.07 -24.81
CA SER A 734 11.11 -8.40 -23.59
C SER A 734 12.06 -7.28 -23.12
N GLU A 735 12.44 -6.37 -24.02
CA GLU A 735 13.30 -5.23 -23.69
C GLU A 735 12.55 -4.09 -22.96
N ASP A 736 11.24 -4.01 -23.12
CA ASP A 736 10.39 -2.99 -22.51
C ASP A 736 9.79 -3.44 -21.16
N MET A 737 9.83 -4.75 -20.89
CA MET A 737 9.22 -5.36 -19.70
C MET A 737 9.76 -4.80 -18.37
N ASP A 738 11.01 -4.34 -18.31
CA ASP A 738 11.54 -3.71 -17.08
C ASP A 738 10.86 -2.37 -16.78
N ALA A 739 10.47 -1.60 -17.80
CA ALA A 739 9.72 -0.37 -17.61
C ALA A 739 8.24 -0.64 -17.36
N ILE A 740 7.64 -1.55 -18.15
CA ILE A 740 6.21 -1.89 -18.08
C ILE A 740 5.83 -2.52 -16.73
N SER A 741 6.64 -3.46 -16.23
CA SER A 741 6.36 -4.16 -14.97
C SER A 741 6.35 -3.24 -13.74
N ARG A 742 7.04 -2.08 -13.81
CA ARG A 742 7.11 -1.11 -12.70
C ARG A 742 5.84 -0.30 -12.52
N SER A 743 4.94 -0.23 -13.51
CA SER A 743 3.74 0.60 -13.44
C SER A 743 2.69 0.19 -14.48
N SER A 744 1.49 -0.18 -14.05
CA SER A 744 0.35 -0.29 -14.98
C SER A 744 -0.15 1.08 -15.46
N LEU A 745 -0.11 2.11 -14.60
CA LEU A 745 -0.62 3.46 -14.88
C LEU A 745 0.39 4.54 -14.50
N MET A 746 0.80 5.35 -15.48
CA MET A 746 1.65 6.52 -15.32
C MET A 746 0.95 7.77 -15.88
N LEU A 747 0.01 8.30 -15.11
CA LEU A 747 -0.98 9.30 -15.55
C LEU A 747 -0.92 10.60 -14.74
N PRO A 748 0.23 11.30 -14.70
CA PRO A 748 0.38 12.48 -13.85
C PRO A 748 -0.60 13.60 -14.21
N ASN A 749 -1.19 14.26 -13.21
CA ASN A 749 -2.24 15.26 -13.37
C ASN A 749 -3.50 14.84 -14.18
N TYR A 750 -3.74 13.54 -14.36
CA TYR A 750 -5.01 13.02 -14.90
C TYR A 750 -5.96 12.58 -13.79
N SER A 751 -7.26 12.72 -14.05
CA SER A 751 -8.30 12.06 -13.26
C SER A 751 -8.45 10.62 -13.75
N VAL A 752 -8.42 9.66 -12.84
CA VAL A 752 -8.58 8.25 -13.16
C VAL A 752 -9.77 7.69 -12.42
N ASP A 753 -10.65 7.00 -13.12
CA ASP A 753 -11.80 6.34 -12.52
C ASP A 753 -11.74 4.85 -12.83
N ILE A 754 -11.87 4.01 -11.82
CA ILE A 754 -12.05 2.58 -11.95
C ILE A 754 -13.48 2.27 -11.53
N GLY A 755 -14.25 1.77 -12.48
CA GLY A 755 -15.67 1.54 -12.38
C GLY A 755 -16.52 2.79 -12.40
N THR A 756 -17.75 2.63 -11.92
CA THR A 756 -18.78 3.67 -11.90
C THR A 756 -19.47 3.72 -10.53
N ASN A 757 -20.35 4.71 -10.33
CA ASN A 757 -21.18 4.78 -9.13
C ASN A 757 -22.20 3.64 -9.00
N ASN A 758 -22.31 2.78 -10.00
CA ASN A 758 -23.04 1.53 -9.93
C ASN A 758 -22.33 0.46 -10.78
N SER A 759 -21.06 0.17 -10.43
CA SER A 759 -20.20 -0.75 -11.18
C SER A 759 -20.90 -2.09 -11.43
N ASP A 760 -20.61 -2.68 -12.59
CA ASP A 760 -21.06 -4.03 -12.91
C ASP A 760 -20.48 -5.04 -11.88
N PRO A 761 -21.26 -5.99 -11.34
CA PRO A 761 -20.74 -7.03 -10.46
C PRO A 761 -19.58 -7.84 -11.06
N ASP A 762 -19.53 -7.96 -12.38
CA ASP A 762 -18.50 -8.72 -13.11
C ASP A 762 -17.26 -7.85 -13.47
N GLN A 763 -17.26 -6.56 -13.13
CA GLN A 763 -16.07 -5.71 -13.25
C GLN A 763 -15.02 -6.19 -12.25
N ASP A 764 -13.81 -6.49 -12.72
CA ASP A 764 -12.65 -6.77 -11.86
C ASP A 764 -11.36 -6.21 -12.47
N VAL A 765 -10.94 -5.03 -11.99
CA VAL A 765 -9.76 -4.32 -12.52
C VAL A 765 -8.54 -4.64 -11.66
N HIS A 766 -7.55 -5.30 -12.25
CA HIS A 766 -6.29 -5.60 -11.57
C HIS A 766 -5.21 -4.62 -12.02
N LEU A 767 -4.43 -4.10 -11.09
CA LEU A 767 -3.33 -3.18 -11.32
C LEU A 767 -2.08 -3.64 -10.56
N HIS A 768 -0.90 -3.40 -11.10
CA HIS A 768 0.36 -3.77 -10.48
C HIS A 768 1.42 -2.65 -10.55
N GLY A 769 2.38 -2.71 -9.62
CA GLY A 769 3.49 -1.75 -9.55
C GLY A 769 3.07 -0.38 -9.01
N ALA A 770 3.71 0.68 -9.47
CA ALA A 770 3.38 2.05 -9.07
C ALA A 770 2.25 2.63 -9.93
N ILE A 771 1.12 2.93 -9.28
CA ILE A 771 -0.06 3.51 -9.91
C ILE A 771 -0.03 5.03 -9.67
N VAL A 772 0.37 5.79 -10.69
CA VAL A 772 0.53 7.24 -10.61
C VAL A 772 -0.64 7.93 -11.31
N SER A 773 -1.30 8.85 -10.61
CA SER A 773 -2.42 9.65 -11.13
C SER A 773 -2.44 11.05 -10.50
N GLY A 774 -3.19 11.99 -11.08
CA GLY A 774 -3.57 13.22 -10.39
C GLY A 774 -4.48 12.90 -9.22
N ILE A 775 -5.66 12.41 -9.55
CA ILE A 775 -6.66 11.90 -8.61
C ILE A 775 -7.14 10.57 -9.15
N ILE A 776 -7.44 9.64 -8.26
CA ILE A 776 -8.00 8.34 -8.62
C ILE A 776 -9.17 7.97 -7.74
N ASP A 777 -10.25 7.58 -8.41
CA ASP A 777 -11.44 7.02 -7.80
C ASP A 777 -11.59 5.56 -8.19
N ILE A 778 -11.92 4.70 -7.23
CA ILE A 778 -12.04 3.25 -7.44
C ILE A 778 -13.34 2.77 -6.82
N ARG A 779 -14.20 2.15 -7.63
CA ARG A 779 -15.51 1.62 -7.28
C ARG A 779 -15.74 0.27 -7.99
N GLY A 780 -16.50 -0.64 -7.40
CA GLY A 780 -16.67 -2.02 -7.91
C GLY A 780 -15.54 -2.95 -7.46
N ASN A 781 -15.25 -4.02 -8.21
CA ASN A 781 -14.12 -4.89 -7.87
C ASN A 781 -12.81 -4.38 -8.48
N ALA A 782 -11.80 -4.24 -7.63
CA ALA A 782 -10.46 -3.86 -8.03
C ALA A 782 -9.40 -4.44 -7.09
N ILE A 783 -8.26 -4.81 -7.66
CA ILE A 783 -7.10 -5.29 -6.93
C ILE A 783 -5.88 -4.48 -7.36
N ILE A 784 -5.14 -3.95 -6.39
CA ILE A 784 -3.88 -3.26 -6.62
C ILE A 784 -2.78 -4.03 -5.90
N ASP A 785 -1.92 -4.70 -6.65
CA ASP A 785 -0.70 -5.33 -6.14
C ASP A 785 0.47 -4.36 -6.37
N GLY A 786 0.62 -3.39 -5.46
CA GLY A 786 1.63 -2.34 -5.60
C GLY A 786 1.43 -1.11 -4.70
N VAL A 787 1.70 0.09 -5.24
CA VAL A 787 1.54 1.37 -4.53
C VAL A 787 0.66 2.33 -5.31
N LEU A 788 -0.18 3.07 -4.59
CA LEU A 788 -1.02 4.13 -5.12
C LEU A 788 -0.40 5.50 -4.82
N LEU A 789 -0.13 6.27 -5.88
CA LEU A 789 0.54 7.56 -5.83
C LEU A 789 -0.31 8.61 -6.52
N SER A 790 -0.79 9.58 -5.75
CA SER A 790 -1.45 10.76 -6.29
C SER A 790 -0.46 11.92 -6.33
N ASP A 791 -0.54 12.75 -7.38
CA ASP A 791 0.39 13.86 -7.59
C ASP A 791 -0.25 15.26 -7.60
N PHE A 792 -1.58 15.32 -7.46
CA PHE A 792 -2.30 16.59 -7.40
C PHE A 792 -2.52 17.06 -5.95
N THR A 793 -2.06 18.27 -5.64
CA THR A 793 -2.29 18.92 -4.34
C THR A 793 -3.33 20.05 -4.49
N PRO A 794 -4.61 19.81 -4.14
CA PRO A 794 -5.63 20.85 -4.22
C PRO A 794 -5.30 21.98 -3.24
N THR A 795 -5.17 23.20 -3.77
CA THR A 795 -4.85 24.39 -2.98
C THR A 795 -5.76 25.54 -3.38
N TYR A 796 -6.49 26.11 -2.43
CA TYR A 796 -7.40 27.22 -2.68
C TYR A 796 -6.65 28.43 -3.28
N GLY A 797 -7.16 28.97 -4.39
CA GLY A 797 -6.51 30.08 -5.11
C GLY A 797 -5.32 29.67 -5.98
N VAL A 798 -5.06 28.37 -6.16
CA VAL A 798 -4.14 27.81 -7.16
C VAL A 798 -4.96 27.04 -8.19
N ALA A 799 -4.59 27.12 -9.47
CA ALA A 799 -5.31 26.41 -10.52
C ALA A 799 -5.38 24.89 -10.21
N PRO A 800 -6.53 24.23 -10.45
CA PRO A 800 -7.74 24.72 -11.12
C PRO A 800 -8.70 25.57 -10.25
N LEU A 801 -8.43 25.74 -8.96
CA LEU A 801 -9.22 26.54 -8.00
C LEU A 801 -8.93 28.05 -8.07
N ASN A 802 -8.49 28.53 -9.22
CA ASN A 802 -8.25 29.95 -9.50
C ASN A 802 -8.73 30.28 -10.91
N LEU A 803 -9.69 31.19 -10.99
CA LEU A 803 -10.25 31.71 -12.22
C LEU A 803 -10.00 33.22 -12.30
N TYR A 804 -9.15 33.65 -13.24
CA TYR A 804 -8.82 35.07 -13.45
C TYR A 804 -8.39 35.82 -12.18
N ASP A 805 -7.42 35.24 -11.46
CA ASP A 805 -6.88 35.75 -10.19
C ASP A 805 -7.93 35.83 -9.06
N GLN A 806 -9.05 35.12 -9.19
CA GLN A 806 -10.04 34.92 -8.13
C GLN A 806 -10.03 33.44 -7.71
N ALA A 807 -9.85 33.20 -6.41
CA ALA A 807 -10.00 31.87 -5.86
C ALA A 807 -11.48 31.43 -5.97
N VAL A 808 -11.71 30.21 -6.46
CA VAL A 808 -13.04 29.62 -6.70
C VAL A 808 -13.02 28.14 -6.35
N GLY A 809 -14.20 27.55 -6.15
CA GLY A 809 -14.34 26.13 -5.82
C GLY A 809 -13.88 25.79 -4.41
N ASN A 810 -13.83 24.50 -4.12
CA ASN A 810 -13.51 23.94 -2.83
C ASN A 810 -12.41 22.85 -2.98
N PRO A 811 -11.23 23.02 -2.37
CA PRO A 811 -10.19 21.98 -2.32
C PRO A 811 -10.68 20.58 -1.92
N ALA A 812 -11.69 20.48 -1.04
CA ALA A 812 -12.22 19.19 -0.57
C ALA A 812 -12.91 18.36 -1.66
N ASP A 813 -13.35 18.99 -2.75
CA ASP A 813 -14.02 18.33 -3.88
C ASP A 813 -13.02 17.49 -4.71
N PHE A 814 -11.72 17.67 -4.47
CA PHE A 814 -10.63 16.95 -5.11
C PHE A 814 -10.11 15.88 -4.16
N ASN A 815 -10.84 14.77 -4.06
CA ASN A 815 -10.54 13.65 -3.18
C ASN A 815 -10.13 12.40 -3.97
N ILE A 816 -9.36 11.52 -3.33
CA ILE A 816 -9.10 10.16 -3.79
C ILE A 816 -10.11 9.28 -3.10
N THR A 817 -11.02 8.68 -3.86
CA THR A 817 -12.09 7.84 -3.29
C THR A 817 -11.88 6.36 -3.60
N LEU A 818 -11.71 5.56 -2.56
CA LEU A 818 -11.72 4.10 -2.64
C LEU A 818 -13.04 3.61 -2.02
N GLY A 819 -13.91 3.04 -2.84
CA GLY A 819 -15.24 2.58 -2.44
C GLY A 819 -16.32 3.64 -2.60
N TYR A 820 -17.45 3.45 -1.94
CA TYR A 820 -18.64 4.29 -2.12
C TYR A 820 -18.84 5.28 -0.98
N PHE A 821 -19.12 6.52 -1.37
CA PHE A 821 -19.48 7.63 -0.49
C PHE A 821 -20.64 8.41 -1.10
N GLY A 822 -21.41 9.09 -0.25
CA GLY A 822 -22.44 10.02 -0.70
C GLY A 822 -21.95 11.48 -0.66
N PRO A 823 -22.73 12.42 -1.24
CA PRO A 823 -22.43 13.85 -1.18
C PRO A 823 -22.28 14.40 0.24
N GLU A 824 -23.04 13.88 1.21
CA GLU A 824 -22.93 14.30 2.62
C GLU A 824 -21.60 13.86 3.27
N ASP A 825 -20.93 12.83 2.72
CA ASP A 825 -19.60 12.39 3.17
C ASP A 825 -18.46 13.19 2.50
N GLY A 826 -18.80 14.06 1.56
CA GLY A 826 -17.88 14.89 0.78
C GLY A 826 -17.44 14.27 -0.56
N ASP A 827 -18.15 13.26 -1.07
CA ASP A 827 -18.05 12.81 -2.47
C ASP A 827 -19.24 13.35 -3.26
N GLU A 828 -19.08 14.54 -3.85
CA GLU A 828 -20.17 15.22 -4.59
C GLU A 828 -20.68 14.42 -5.80
N GLU A 829 -19.84 13.55 -6.36
CA GLU A 829 -20.18 12.71 -7.52
C GLU A 829 -20.78 11.36 -7.09
N GLY A 830 -20.72 11.02 -5.80
CA GLY A 830 -21.15 9.75 -5.23
C GLY A 830 -22.66 9.58 -5.02
N ILE A 831 -23.07 8.37 -4.67
CA ILE A 831 -24.48 8.03 -4.40
C ILE A 831 -24.70 7.89 -2.90
N ASP A 832 -25.66 8.66 -2.37
CA ASP A 832 -26.14 8.47 -1.01
C ASP A 832 -27.14 7.31 -0.94
N LEU A 833 -26.67 6.17 -0.45
CA LEU A 833 -27.48 4.95 -0.29
C LEU A 833 -28.46 5.05 0.89
N SER A 834 -28.25 5.96 1.85
CA SER A 834 -29.07 6.04 3.07
C SER A 834 -30.49 6.56 2.80
N GLY A 835 -30.67 7.31 1.72
CA GLY A 835 -31.96 7.87 1.28
C GLY A 835 -32.75 6.99 0.30
N LEU A 836 -32.22 5.85 -0.14
CA LEU A 836 -32.79 5.05 -1.22
C LEU A 836 -33.89 4.09 -0.75
N GLU A 837 -34.90 3.90 -1.61
CA GLU A 837 -35.95 2.91 -1.38
C GLU A 837 -35.44 1.49 -1.69
N MET A 838 -35.76 0.54 -0.81
CA MET A 838 -35.57 -0.88 -1.09
C MET A 838 -36.82 -1.46 -1.76
N VAL A 839 -36.67 -1.97 -2.98
CA VAL A 839 -37.72 -2.69 -3.71
C VAL A 839 -37.23 -4.13 -3.91
N ASP A 840 -38.04 -5.10 -3.46
CA ASP A 840 -37.73 -6.54 -3.54
C ASP A 840 -36.35 -6.95 -2.97
N GLY A 841 -35.84 -6.20 -1.99
CA GLY A 841 -34.58 -6.48 -1.30
C GLY A 841 -33.33 -5.86 -1.93
N GLN A 842 -33.48 -4.99 -2.93
CA GLN A 842 -32.39 -4.21 -3.52
C GLN A 842 -32.68 -2.72 -3.43
N TYR A 843 -31.63 -1.91 -3.25
CA TYR A 843 -31.73 -0.46 -3.34
C TYR A 843 -31.99 -0.04 -4.79
N VAL A 844 -33.02 0.78 -5.01
CA VAL A 844 -33.30 1.38 -6.30
C VAL A 844 -32.65 2.75 -6.34
N LEU A 845 -31.67 2.91 -7.24
CA LEU A 845 -30.94 4.17 -7.44
C LEU A 845 -31.82 5.22 -8.14
N GLY A 846 -32.71 4.75 -9.00
CA GLY A 846 -33.65 5.59 -9.74
C GLY A 846 -34.26 4.82 -10.92
N VAL A 847 -34.73 5.56 -11.92
CA VAL A 847 -35.29 5.00 -13.15
C VAL A 847 -34.49 5.45 -14.35
N ASP A 848 -34.33 4.56 -15.33
CA ASP A 848 -33.72 4.81 -16.62
C ASP A 848 -34.85 4.89 -17.67
N THR A 849 -34.91 5.99 -18.41
CA THR A 849 -35.93 6.28 -19.41
C THR A 849 -35.49 5.83 -20.80
N ALA A 850 -36.35 5.06 -21.46
CA ALA A 850 -36.08 4.52 -22.79
C ALA A 850 -35.82 5.62 -23.83
N ARG A 851 -34.72 5.50 -24.55
CA ARG A 851 -34.32 6.39 -25.66
C ARG A 851 -34.09 5.59 -26.94
N ASP A 852 -34.45 6.19 -28.06
CA ASP A 852 -34.12 5.66 -29.39
C ASP A 852 -32.60 5.78 -29.62
N PRO A 853 -31.88 4.69 -29.87
CA PRO A 853 -30.41 4.69 -29.93
C PRO A 853 -29.85 5.45 -31.15
N ASP A 854 -30.65 5.64 -32.20
CA ASP A 854 -30.21 6.34 -33.42
C ASP A 854 -30.40 7.86 -33.32
N THR A 855 -31.37 8.30 -32.51
CA THR A 855 -31.81 9.71 -32.46
C THR A 855 -31.68 10.36 -31.09
N GLY A 856 -31.52 9.58 -30.02
CA GLY A 856 -31.49 10.04 -28.63
C GLY A 856 -32.85 10.51 -28.09
N ALA A 857 -33.92 10.39 -28.88
CA ALA A 857 -35.25 10.83 -28.51
C ALA A 857 -35.92 9.86 -27.52
N MET A 858 -36.66 10.40 -26.55
CA MET A 858 -37.39 9.59 -25.56
C MET A 858 -38.54 8.79 -26.18
N ILE A 859 -38.79 7.60 -25.63
CA ILE A 859 -39.84 6.67 -26.08
C ILE A 859 -40.96 6.63 -25.04
N THR A 860 -42.19 6.95 -25.45
CA THR A 860 -43.39 6.82 -24.60
C THR A 860 -43.84 5.36 -24.47
N VAL A 861 -44.56 5.03 -23.39
CA VAL A 861 -45.21 3.72 -23.21
C VAL A 861 -46.08 3.37 -24.42
N ALA A 862 -46.83 4.35 -24.95
CA ALA A 862 -47.66 4.15 -26.13
C ALA A 862 -46.86 3.81 -27.40
N GLN A 863 -45.67 4.39 -27.57
CA GLN A 863 -44.75 4.05 -28.67
C GLN A 863 -44.17 2.65 -28.48
N ALA A 864 -43.76 2.29 -27.25
CA ALA A 864 -43.26 0.96 -26.94
C ALA A 864 -44.33 -0.13 -27.19
N SER A 865 -45.57 0.08 -26.72
CA SER A 865 -46.69 -0.84 -26.99
C SER A 865 -47.05 -0.91 -28.47
N ALA A 866 -46.91 0.19 -29.23
CA ALA A 866 -47.12 0.15 -30.69
C ALA A 866 -46.06 -0.68 -31.43
N LEU A 867 -44.86 -0.84 -30.84
CA LEU A 867 -43.78 -1.72 -31.32
C LEU A 867 -43.93 -3.17 -30.82
N GLY A 868 -44.91 -3.44 -29.95
CA GLY A 868 -45.24 -4.78 -29.46
C GLY A 868 -44.64 -5.14 -28.10
N TYR A 869 -44.17 -4.15 -27.34
CA TYR A 869 -43.65 -4.34 -25.97
C TYR A 869 -44.70 -3.84 -24.95
N ASP A 870 -45.26 -4.75 -24.16
CA ASP A 870 -46.41 -4.46 -23.29
C ASP A 870 -46.02 -4.28 -21.81
N SER A 871 -44.77 -4.53 -21.44
CA SER A 871 -44.24 -4.33 -20.08
C SER A 871 -42.77 -3.90 -20.06
N PRO A 872 -42.30 -3.23 -18.98
CA PRO A 872 -40.90 -2.83 -18.82
C PRO A 872 -39.86 -3.91 -19.08
N ASP A 873 -40.10 -5.14 -18.61
CA ASP A 873 -39.17 -6.27 -18.76
C ASP A 873 -39.06 -6.78 -20.22
N GLU A 874 -39.94 -6.32 -21.12
CA GLU A 874 -39.91 -6.67 -22.54
C GLU A 874 -39.21 -5.59 -23.39
N TYR A 875 -38.92 -4.41 -22.82
CA TYR A 875 -38.28 -3.34 -23.55
C TYR A 875 -36.84 -3.73 -23.96
N PRO A 876 -36.38 -3.40 -25.17
CA PRO A 876 -35.02 -3.70 -25.61
C PRO A 876 -33.96 -3.04 -24.71
N ASP A 877 -32.92 -3.78 -24.33
CA ASP A 877 -31.80 -3.24 -23.52
C ASP A 877 -31.11 -2.05 -24.22
N ALA A 878 -31.06 -2.04 -25.55
CA ALA A 878 -30.48 -0.95 -26.33
C ALA A 878 -31.21 0.40 -26.21
N TRP A 879 -32.36 0.45 -25.50
CA TRP A 879 -33.05 1.70 -25.19
C TRP A 879 -32.59 2.34 -23.88
N PHE A 880 -31.83 1.62 -23.08
CA PHE A 880 -31.42 2.00 -21.74
C PHE A 880 -29.91 2.10 -21.68
N ASP A 881 -29.38 3.08 -20.95
CA ASP A 881 -27.94 3.24 -20.76
C ASP A 881 -27.46 2.68 -19.42
N GLY A 882 -28.39 2.16 -18.60
CA GLY A 882 -28.16 1.58 -17.30
C GLY A 882 -27.97 2.61 -16.19
N ILE A 883 -28.17 3.89 -16.47
CA ILE A 883 -27.96 5.00 -15.55
C ILE A 883 -29.33 5.56 -15.15
N ALA A 884 -29.48 5.86 -13.86
CA ALA A 884 -30.69 6.52 -13.39
C ALA A 884 -30.73 7.98 -13.89
N ASP A 885 -31.82 8.36 -14.55
CA ASP A 885 -32.07 9.76 -14.94
C ASP A 885 -32.31 10.62 -13.69
N THR A 886 -31.68 11.79 -13.62
CA THR A 886 -31.73 12.68 -12.45
C THR A 886 -32.62 13.91 -12.59
N ASP A 887 -33.12 14.23 -13.79
CA ASP A 887 -33.92 15.45 -13.96
C ASP A 887 -35.39 15.24 -13.58
N ALA A 888 -35.83 15.97 -12.55
CA ALA A 888 -37.20 15.95 -12.03
C ALA A 888 -38.28 16.37 -13.06
N GLU A 889 -37.90 16.97 -14.20
CA GLU A 889 -38.82 17.36 -15.27
C GLU A 889 -39.18 16.19 -16.23
N PHE A 890 -38.47 15.05 -16.18
CA PHE A 890 -38.80 13.87 -16.98
C PHE A 890 -40.04 13.11 -16.48
N PHE A 891 -40.51 13.35 -15.26
CA PHE A 891 -41.59 12.57 -14.63
C PHE A 891 -43.02 13.01 -14.98
N ASP A 892 -43.21 14.09 -15.77
CA ASP A 892 -44.56 14.59 -16.14
C ASP A 892 -45.10 13.97 -17.45
N GLY A 893 -44.34 13.06 -18.09
CA GLY A 893 -44.71 12.32 -19.32
C GLY A 893 -44.93 10.82 -19.13
N ASP A 894 -45.67 10.18 -20.05
CA ASP A 894 -45.97 8.73 -20.07
C ASP A 894 -44.83 7.96 -20.76
N TRP A 895 -43.63 7.99 -20.16
CA TRP A 895 -42.40 7.42 -20.73
C TRP A 895 -42.22 5.94 -20.38
N ALA A 896 -41.61 5.19 -21.29
CA ALA A 896 -41.17 3.82 -21.02
C ALA A 896 -39.91 3.89 -20.13
N VAL A 897 -39.95 3.27 -18.95
CA VAL A 897 -38.86 3.33 -17.95
C VAL A 897 -38.54 1.96 -17.38
N ARG A 898 -37.32 1.80 -16.83
CA ARG A 898 -36.85 0.64 -16.07
C ARG A 898 -36.22 1.09 -14.75
N ASN A 899 -36.33 0.28 -13.69
CA ASN A 899 -35.62 0.57 -12.44
C ASN A 899 -34.12 0.25 -12.59
N VAL A 900 -33.28 1.15 -12.10
CA VAL A 900 -31.84 0.92 -11.92
C VAL A 900 -31.59 0.52 -10.48
N THR A 901 -31.14 -0.72 -10.28
CA THR A 901 -30.84 -1.28 -8.96
C THR A 901 -29.36 -1.14 -8.63
N PHE A 902 -29.04 -0.96 -7.36
CA PHE A 902 -27.66 -0.96 -6.88
C PHE A 902 -27.06 -2.37 -6.99
N ASN A 903 -25.90 -2.44 -7.64
CA ASN A 903 -25.18 -3.69 -7.92
C ASN A 903 -24.36 -4.18 -6.71
N GLY A 904 -24.27 -3.39 -5.65
CA GLY A 904 -23.46 -3.68 -4.47
C GLY A 904 -22.16 -2.87 -4.44
N PHE A 905 -21.41 -3.02 -3.35
CA PHE A 905 -20.18 -2.24 -3.11
C PHE A 905 -18.95 -2.79 -3.84
N GLY A 906 -19.01 -3.99 -4.41
CA GLY A 906 -17.84 -4.69 -4.92
C GLY A 906 -16.79 -4.92 -3.82
N ARG A 907 -15.53 -5.05 -4.23
CA ARG A 907 -14.37 -5.38 -3.39
C ARG A 907 -13.13 -4.62 -3.86
N ILE A 908 -12.50 -3.85 -2.99
CA ILE A 908 -11.23 -3.18 -3.29
C ILE A 908 -10.15 -3.68 -2.34
N VAL A 909 -9.08 -4.27 -2.89
CA VAL A 909 -7.93 -4.74 -2.11
C VAL A 909 -6.65 -4.09 -2.63
N LEU A 910 -5.90 -3.44 -1.76
CA LEU A 910 -4.55 -2.97 -2.06
C LEU A 910 -3.54 -3.81 -1.26
N ASN A 911 -2.67 -4.54 -1.95
CA ASN A 911 -1.57 -5.30 -1.36
C ASN A 911 -0.24 -4.59 -1.64
N PHE A 912 0.37 -4.10 -0.57
CA PHE A 912 1.65 -3.43 -0.67
C PHE A 912 2.81 -4.43 -0.69
N ASP A 913 3.65 -4.36 -1.71
CA ASP A 913 4.94 -5.04 -1.75
C ASP A 913 6.08 -4.04 -1.51
N PRO A 914 6.68 -3.98 -0.31
CA PRO A 914 7.80 -3.08 -0.04
C PRO A 914 9.06 -3.43 -0.83
N SER A 915 9.14 -4.61 -1.45
CA SER A 915 10.30 -5.06 -2.22
C SER A 915 10.18 -4.81 -3.72
N MET A 916 9.05 -4.28 -4.19
CA MET A 916 8.83 -4.07 -5.61
C MET A 916 9.76 -2.98 -6.17
N PRO A 917 10.26 -3.15 -7.41
CA PRO A 917 11.05 -2.12 -8.06
C PRO A 917 10.18 -0.91 -8.39
N LEU A 918 10.60 0.27 -7.94
CA LEU A 918 9.90 1.52 -8.22
C LEU A 918 10.35 2.12 -9.57
N PRO A 919 9.49 2.91 -10.23
CA PRO A 919 9.93 3.82 -11.28
C PRO A 919 10.93 4.86 -10.75
N ASP A 920 11.79 5.34 -11.65
CA ASP A 920 12.69 6.45 -11.37
C ASP A 920 11.91 7.75 -11.17
N GLY A 921 12.26 8.52 -10.14
CA GLY A 921 11.64 9.82 -9.91
C GLY A 921 11.55 10.28 -8.46
N LEU A 922 10.80 9.55 -7.63
CA LEU A 922 10.51 9.98 -6.25
C LEU A 922 11.79 9.96 -5.40
N ALA A 923 12.22 11.08 -4.86
CA ALA A 923 13.44 11.16 -4.07
C ALA A 923 13.22 10.59 -2.65
N THR A 924 13.78 9.40 -2.35
CA THR A 924 13.67 8.79 -1.01
C THR A 924 15.03 8.35 -0.46
N PRO A 925 15.17 8.27 0.88
CA PRO A 925 16.36 7.73 1.52
C PRO A 925 16.69 6.29 1.09
N ILE A 926 17.97 5.96 0.95
CA ILE A 926 18.41 4.56 0.78
C ILE A 926 18.14 3.78 2.07
N ARG A 927 17.70 2.53 1.91
CA ARG A 927 17.45 1.56 2.97
C ARG A 927 18.42 0.39 2.88
N ILE A 928 18.57 -0.31 4.00
CA ILE A 928 19.51 -1.43 4.15
C ILE A 928 18.73 -2.63 4.68
N ALA A 929 18.73 -3.72 3.93
CA ALA A 929 18.05 -4.96 4.30
C ALA A 929 19.05 -6.11 4.45
N PRO A 930 18.98 -6.93 5.51
CA PRO A 930 19.85 -8.10 5.65
C PRO A 930 19.46 -9.18 4.63
N ARG A 931 20.44 -9.66 3.86
CA ARG A 931 20.23 -10.78 2.93
C ARG A 931 20.14 -12.09 3.71
N SER A 932 19.04 -12.84 3.56
CA SER A 932 18.73 -14.06 4.35
C SER A 932 19.85 -15.12 4.32
N TRP A 933 20.49 -15.31 3.17
CA TRP A 933 21.62 -16.24 2.98
C TRP A 933 23.01 -15.62 3.20
N GLY A 934 23.06 -14.36 3.63
CA GLY A 934 24.30 -13.59 3.80
C GLY A 934 25.08 -13.90 5.08
N TYR A 935 24.44 -14.54 6.07
CA TYR A 935 25.04 -14.83 7.37
C TYR A 935 26.03 -16.01 7.28
N VAL A 936 27.28 -15.80 7.70
CA VAL A 936 28.28 -16.87 7.80
C VAL A 936 29.16 -16.69 9.04
N GLU A 937 29.24 -17.71 9.89
CA GLU A 937 30.19 -17.75 11.00
C GLU A 937 31.59 -18.18 10.55
N GLY A 938 32.60 -17.41 10.97
CA GLY A 938 34.02 -17.69 10.78
C GLY A 938 34.57 -18.76 11.72
N ARG A 939 35.73 -19.32 11.36
CA ARG A 939 36.45 -20.29 12.21
C ARG A 939 37.10 -19.60 13.41
N LEU A 940 37.21 -20.34 14.52
CA LEU A 940 37.99 -19.93 15.69
C LEU A 940 39.46 -19.73 15.29
N SER A 941 39.98 -18.51 15.45
CA SER A 941 41.40 -18.22 15.33
C SER A 941 41.99 -17.86 16.71
N TYR A 942 43.32 -17.94 16.81
CA TYR A 942 44.07 -17.42 17.95
C TYR A 942 45.18 -16.58 17.35
N ASP A 943 45.29 -15.32 17.77
CA ASP A 943 46.47 -14.52 17.44
C ASP A 943 47.69 -15.14 18.15
N GLU A 944 48.79 -15.33 17.41
CA GLU A 944 50.05 -15.92 17.90
C GLU A 944 50.87 -14.95 18.75
#